data_AF-A0A8H4VJQ6-F1
#
_entry.id   AF-A0A8H4VJQ6-F1
#
_cell.length_a   1.000
_cell.length_b   1.000
_cell.length_c   1.000
_cell.angle_alpha   90.00
_cell.angle_beta   90.00
_cell.angle_gamma   90.00
#
_symmetry.space_group_name_H-M   'P 1'
#
loop_
_entity.id
_entity.type
_entity.pdbx_description
1 polymer ?
#
loop_
_entity_poly.entity_id
_entity_poly.type
_entity_poly.pdbx_seq_one_letter_code
_entity_poly.pdbx_strand_id
1 'polypeptide(L)'
;MSGHEDEQKRLLKRWEAELADYTSAFITGGPVVLAFQNDNTSIGLLITALILLSVGLIPLLVSTLGLIRLILTDNPQLKLDPVRIAKLTRLGFIVAATLICVGGGLAQEPEGRYLTVAGNAVLAVILVVMIFILLLIWRDSEKLIPYTKKALTHATLAMPLLVVRTVYALVGLATESDTTSLWSPVYGNAALFAVMCLVAEYIVLCLYMWIGLSIPRKPGKVEKRGNRLCVRSAETETGTPRLPMWNVDGGWWMVCDEDLPRCSGCVRRGKECTRTYGSTKKDVRFVQVTGEVIDGTAGVFATRSKDAIVPSNISSSSSPTSGSMGDDGRVVVAPKTAPTQLSLLFPSSEQVSLLARWAAMMYRDLGDIGIAPMDNHWCFSNWTIYIPHYIGISPALDDAAKCYLDCKLAFADPTDANLLAVQTSKFKAFSSVRLALETKGSRPVKGNILLAVHLLYVIEALMLRSHSTMVTHVKGLISLLNEYKKNLEASDADGNLISSETQMTSTQLFPALVNGEDHGLDSPNWLDSQLPPSNPSATVTSHQTTQQAWETMVQSYVAIPRLARLIRHLQASPENANPEQQVIDLARHLYATTIDPNFFSEATSLGELWVEPTILDDLADVMPTSYGFKSSKLVSLLAIYWMARLLICGLVEKLVSTVPSTSLFFDGDKVEVEDIGIASEVLMMVQYVFTGLAGTDSDMVRIKQLQLLSLLQTACGAWYRMGKRAETLAQEESSREERERKIQRARKMKRLCLDLGNRLIRCTQLPFMDMESMEAISEMFAGGPIIQCEFPDG
;
A
#
# COMPACT_ATOMS: atom_id res chain seq x y z
N MET A 1 9.54 -18.90 -8.42
CA MET A 1 8.12 -19.24 -8.68
C MET A 1 7.14 -18.23 -8.07
N SER A 2 7.48 -17.47 -7.02
CA SER A 2 6.60 -16.42 -6.45
C SER A 2 6.32 -15.26 -7.43
N GLY A 3 7.33 -14.84 -8.23
CA GLY A 3 7.16 -13.75 -9.20
C GLY A 3 6.07 -14.00 -10.27
N HIS A 4 5.82 -15.26 -10.63
CA HIS A 4 4.78 -15.61 -11.61
C HIS A 4 3.36 -15.51 -11.01
N GLU A 5 3.21 -15.69 -9.70
CA GLU A 5 1.90 -15.56 -9.04
C GLU A 5 1.52 -14.09 -8.85
N ASP A 6 2.50 -13.25 -8.50
CA ASP A 6 2.29 -11.80 -8.36
C ASP A 6 2.02 -11.13 -9.71
N GLU A 7 2.68 -11.57 -10.78
CA GLU A 7 2.39 -11.12 -12.14
C GLU A 7 0.97 -11.50 -12.58
N GLN A 8 0.51 -12.73 -12.27
CA GLN A 8 -0.87 -13.16 -12.55
C GLN A 8 -1.91 -12.33 -11.79
N LYS A 9 -1.66 -11.98 -10.51
CA LYS A 9 -2.58 -11.14 -9.72
C LYS A 9 -2.63 -9.69 -10.22
N ARG A 10 -1.49 -9.12 -10.63
CA ARG A 10 -1.43 -7.77 -11.25
C ARG A 10 -2.17 -7.73 -12.57
N LEU A 11 -2.00 -8.76 -13.41
CA LEU A 11 -2.73 -8.88 -14.67
C LEU A 11 -4.24 -9.00 -14.41
N LEU A 12 -4.67 -9.82 -13.45
CA LEU A 12 -6.09 -9.98 -13.14
C LEU A 12 -6.76 -8.67 -12.69
N LYS A 13 -6.12 -7.90 -11.79
CA LYS A 13 -6.67 -6.61 -11.33
C LYS A 13 -6.72 -5.55 -12.43
N ARG A 14 -5.72 -5.52 -13.30
CA ARG A 14 -5.71 -4.64 -14.48
C ARG A 14 -6.85 -4.98 -15.42
N TRP A 15 -7.09 -6.28 -15.61
CA TRP A 15 -8.23 -6.78 -16.36
C TRP A 15 -9.58 -6.38 -15.75
N GLU A 16 -9.73 -6.43 -14.42
CA GLU A 16 -10.96 -6.00 -13.74
C GLU A 16 -11.26 -4.50 -13.91
N ALA A 17 -10.25 -3.63 -13.82
CA ALA A 17 -10.41 -2.19 -14.04
C ALA A 17 -10.74 -1.87 -15.52
N GLU A 18 -10.03 -2.48 -16.46
CA GLU A 18 -10.31 -2.34 -17.91
C GLU A 18 -11.72 -2.87 -18.26
N LEU A 19 -12.23 -3.88 -17.55
CA LEU A 19 -13.61 -4.40 -17.72
C LEU A 19 -14.69 -3.44 -17.18
N ALA A 20 -14.41 -2.70 -16.10
CA ALA A 20 -15.36 -1.79 -15.46
C ALA A 20 -15.61 -0.55 -16.32
N ASP A 21 -14.55 0.08 -16.81
CA ASP A 21 -14.63 1.20 -17.76
C ASP A 21 -15.34 0.75 -19.05
N TYR A 22 -15.08 -0.49 -19.49
CA TYR A 22 -15.74 -1.11 -20.63
C TYR A 22 -17.25 -1.28 -20.45
N THR A 23 -17.73 -1.76 -19.30
CA THR A 23 -19.18 -1.86 -19.03
C THR A 23 -19.85 -0.49 -19.14
N SER A 24 -19.18 0.59 -18.76
CA SER A 24 -19.76 1.94 -18.87
C SER A 24 -19.94 2.39 -20.33
N ALA A 25 -18.95 2.19 -21.20
CA ALA A 25 -19.02 2.54 -22.62
C ALA A 25 -20.00 1.65 -23.40
N PHE A 26 -20.17 0.40 -22.99
CA PHE A 26 -21.15 -0.52 -23.57
C PHE A 26 -22.58 -0.17 -23.15
N ILE A 27 -22.78 0.15 -21.86
CA ILE A 27 -24.08 0.55 -21.31
C ILE A 27 -24.55 1.88 -21.92
N THR A 28 -23.65 2.77 -22.35
CA THR A 28 -24.04 4.03 -23.01
C THR A 28 -24.43 3.86 -24.48
N GLY A 29 -23.96 2.82 -25.18
CA GLY A 29 -24.30 2.59 -26.59
C GLY A 29 -25.78 2.36 -26.85
N GLY A 30 -26.44 1.52 -26.05
CA GLY A 30 -27.89 1.24 -26.17
C GLY A 30 -28.76 2.49 -26.00
N PRO A 31 -28.62 3.25 -24.90
CA PRO A 31 -29.29 4.53 -24.69
C PRO A 31 -29.04 5.56 -25.78
N VAL A 32 -27.83 5.63 -26.35
CA VAL A 32 -27.53 6.56 -27.47
C VAL A 32 -28.30 6.17 -28.73
N VAL A 33 -28.40 4.87 -29.04
CA VAL A 33 -29.22 4.38 -30.17
C VAL A 33 -30.70 4.66 -29.94
N LEU A 34 -31.21 4.46 -28.72
CA LEU A 34 -32.60 4.77 -28.36
C LEU A 34 -32.89 6.28 -28.39
N ALA A 35 -31.94 7.10 -27.92
CA ALA A 35 -32.04 8.55 -27.97
C ALA A 35 -32.03 9.05 -29.42
N PHE A 36 -31.19 8.43 -30.28
CA PHE A 36 -31.19 8.72 -31.70
C PHE A 36 -32.54 8.39 -32.36
N GLN A 37 -33.14 7.23 -32.07
CA GLN A 37 -34.48 6.88 -32.59
C GLN A 37 -35.57 7.89 -32.20
N ASN A 38 -35.43 8.54 -31.04
CA ASN A 38 -36.37 9.57 -30.58
C ASN A 38 -36.09 10.95 -31.21
N ASP A 39 -34.83 11.24 -31.57
CA ASP A 39 -34.41 12.47 -32.23
C ASP A 39 -33.48 12.20 -33.42
N ASN A 40 -34.09 11.79 -34.54
CA ASN A 40 -33.38 11.46 -35.78
C ASN A 40 -32.69 12.67 -36.45
N THR A 41 -32.84 13.89 -35.91
CA THR A 41 -32.25 15.11 -36.50
C THR A 41 -30.82 15.38 -36.04
N SER A 42 -30.40 14.76 -34.94
CA SER A 42 -29.06 14.96 -34.39
C SER A 42 -28.00 14.11 -35.09
N ILE A 43 -27.24 14.76 -35.99
CA ILE A 43 -26.08 14.16 -36.66
C ILE A 43 -25.05 13.65 -35.64
N GLY A 44 -24.89 14.34 -34.51
CA GLY A 44 -23.96 13.93 -33.45
C GLY A 44 -24.36 12.60 -32.79
N LEU A 45 -25.66 12.39 -32.56
CA LEU A 45 -26.16 11.11 -32.03
C LEU A 45 -25.98 9.97 -33.04
N LEU A 46 -26.18 10.24 -34.33
CA LEU A 46 -25.91 9.27 -35.40
C LEU A 46 -24.44 8.85 -35.45
N ILE A 47 -23.52 9.82 -35.48
CA ILE A 47 -22.07 9.56 -35.48
C ILE A 47 -21.66 8.76 -34.25
N THR A 48 -22.16 9.17 -33.07
CA THR A 48 -21.85 8.50 -31.80
C THR A 48 -22.38 7.06 -31.79
N ALA A 49 -23.60 6.84 -32.27
CA ALA A 49 -24.18 5.49 -32.39
C ALA A 49 -23.36 4.59 -33.32
N LEU A 50 -22.93 5.10 -34.49
CA LEU A 50 -22.13 4.34 -35.45
C LEU A 50 -20.75 3.96 -34.90
N ILE A 51 -20.09 4.89 -34.19
CA ILE A 51 -18.79 4.62 -33.54
C ILE A 51 -18.97 3.61 -32.41
N LEU A 52 -19.90 3.83 -31.48
CA LEU A 52 -20.10 2.95 -30.33
C LEU A 52 -20.48 1.53 -30.75
N LEU A 53 -21.31 1.39 -31.79
CA LEU A 53 -21.70 0.10 -32.31
C LEU A 53 -20.52 -0.64 -32.97
N SER A 54 -19.62 0.06 -33.64
CA SER A 54 -18.45 -0.58 -34.27
C SER A 54 -17.34 -0.89 -33.25
N VAL A 55 -17.14 0.00 -32.27
CA VAL A 55 -16.12 -0.15 -31.22
C VAL A 55 -16.47 -1.24 -30.21
N GLY A 56 -17.78 -1.51 -29.98
CA GLY A 56 -18.25 -2.53 -29.03
C GLY A 56 -17.71 -3.95 -29.25
N LEU A 57 -17.25 -4.28 -30.46
CA LEU A 57 -16.64 -5.57 -30.79
C LEU A 57 -15.20 -5.73 -30.24
N ILE A 58 -14.45 -4.63 -30.14
CA ILE A 58 -13.02 -4.64 -29.76
C ILE A 58 -12.80 -5.29 -28.39
N PRO A 59 -13.54 -4.95 -27.33
CA PRO A 59 -13.29 -5.52 -26.00
C PRO A 59 -13.64 -7.00 -25.91
N LEU A 60 -14.61 -7.49 -26.68
CA LEU A 60 -14.90 -8.93 -26.77
C LEU A 60 -13.74 -9.68 -27.43
N LEU A 61 -13.14 -9.11 -28.48
CA LEU A 61 -11.96 -9.66 -29.11
C LEU A 61 -10.74 -9.58 -28.17
N VAL A 62 -10.53 -8.47 -27.45
CA VAL A 62 -9.47 -8.34 -26.44
C VAL A 62 -9.65 -9.38 -25.33
N SER A 63 -10.88 -9.61 -24.86
CA SER A 63 -11.23 -10.66 -23.89
C SER A 63 -10.83 -12.05 -24.39
N THR A 64 -11.11 -12.33 -25.66
CA THR A 64 -10.65 -13.56 -26.34
C THR A 64 -9.12 -13.68 -26.31
N LEU A 65 -8.39 -12.58 -26.57
CA LEU A 65 -6.93 -12.56 -26.51
C LEU A 65 -6.42 -12.87 -25.10
N GLY A 66 -7.06 -12.32 -24.08
CA GLY A 66 -6.76 -12.60 -22.68
C GLY A 66 -6.86 -14.08 -22.35
N LEU A 67 -7.96 -14.71 -22.76
CA LEU A 67 -8.15 -16.15 -22.59
C LEU A 67 -7.11 -16.97 -23.34
N ILE A 68 -6.78 -16.61 -24.59
CA ILE A 68 -5.71 -17.27 -25.36
C ILE A 68 -4.36 -17.13 -24.62
N ARG A 69 -4.02 -15.93 -24.12
CA ARG A 69 -2.78 -15.71 -23.36
C ARG A 69 -2.76 -16.52 -22.08
N LEU A 70 -3.86 -16.56 -21.33
CA LEU A 70 -3.99 -17.37 -20.12
C LEU A 70 -3.72 -18.85 -20.43
N ILE A 71 -4.33 -19.38 -21.50
CA ILE A 71 -4.14 -20.78 -21.92
C ILE A 71 -2.69 -21.04 -22.32
N LEU A 72 -2.05 -20.13 -23.07
CA LEU A 72 -0.65 -20.27 -23.51
C LEU A 72 0.34 -20.17 -22.33
N THR A 73 0.15 -19.23 -21.41
CA THR A 73 1.04 -19.04 -20.25
C THR A 73 1.00 -20.23 -19.29
N ASP A 74 -0.18 -20.80 -19.04
CA ASP A 74 -0.31 -21.98 -18.17
C ASP A 74 0.13 -23.28 -18.86
N ASN A 75 0.37 -23.29 -20.18
CA ASN A 75 0.76 -24.47 -20.95
C ASN A 75 2.03 -24.22 -21.81
N PRO A 76 3.21 -24.08 -21.18
CA PRO A 76 4.48 -23.76 -21.87
C PRO A 76 4.94 -24.82 -22.88
N GLN A 77 4.34 -26.01 -22.89
CA GLN A 77 4.55 -27.06 -23.89
C GLN A 77 4.09 -26.68 -25.29
N LEU A 78 3.24 -25.65 -25.43
CA LEU A 78 2.85 -25.09 -26.72
C LEU A 78 3.95 -24.17 -27.24
N LYS A 79 4.49 -24.45 -28.43
CA LYS A 79 5.58 -23.66 -29.06
C LYS A 79 5.17 -22.27 -29.57
N LEU A 80 4.04 -21.74 -29.12
CA LEU A 80 3.53 -20.43 -29.51
C LEU A 80 4.05 -19.39 -28.52
N ASP A 81 4.72 -18.34 -29.02
CA ASP A 81 5.22 -17.24 -28.18
C ASP A 81 4.05 -16.29 -27.81
N PRO A 82 3.56 -16.30 -26.56
CA PRO A 82 2.40 -15.50 -26.16
C PRO A 82 2.69 -14.00 -26.19
N VAL A 83 3.96 -13.59 -26.08
CA VAL A 83 4.36 -12.18 -26.07
C VAL A 83 4.27 -11.61 -27.48
N ARG A 84 4.74 -12.35 -28.48
CA ARG A 84 4.64 -11.91 -29.89
C ARG A 84 3.20 -11.80 -30.36
N ILE A 85 2.37 -12.80 -30.05
CA ILE A 85 0.95 -12.80 -30.42
C ILE A 85 0.26 -11.59 -29.77
N ALA A 86 0.47 -11.37 -28.47
CA ALA A 86 -0.13 -10.24 -27.77
C ALA A 86 0.28 -8.88 -28.35
N LYS A 87 1.56 -8.71 -28.69
CA LYS A 87 2.07 -7.47 -29.31
C LYS A 87 1.45 -7.22 -30.68
N LEU A 88 1.41 -8.24 -31.55
CA LEU A 88 0.88 -8.11 -32.90
C LEU A 88 -0.63 -7.82 -32.90
N THR A 89 -1.40 -8.55 -32.08
CA THR A 89 -2.85 -8.35 -31.99
C THR A 89 -3.20 -7.00 -31.35
N ARG A 90 -2.44 -6.55 -30.34
CA ARG A 90 -2.65 -5.22 -29.72
C ARG A 90 -2.42 -4.08 -30.72
N LEU A 91 -1.39 -4.18 -31.55
CA LEU A 91 -1.15 -3.21 -32.62
C LEU A 91 -2.32 -3.21 -33.61
N GLY A 92 -2.83 -4.38 -33.98
CA GLY A 92 -4.00 -4.53 -34.86
C GLY A 92 -5.26 -3.86 -34.29
N PHE A 93 -5.54 -4.02 -32.98
CA PHE A 93 -6.69 -3.36 -32.35
C PHE A 93 -6.57 -1.84 -32.34
N ILE A 94 -5.38 -1.29 -32.09
CA ILE A 94 -5.14 0.16 -32.13
C ILE A 94 -5.41 0.69 -33.53
N VAL A 95 -4.89 0.03 -34.57
CA VAL A 95 -5.13 0.42 -35.97
C VAL A 95 -6.62 0.37 -36.31
N ALA A 96 -7.31 -0.72 -35.94
CA ALA A 96 -8.74 -0.86 -36.20
C ALA A 96 -9.57 0.20 -35.47
N ALA A 97 -9.30 0.47 -34.19
CA ALA A 97 -9.99 1.48 -33.40
C ALA A 97 -9.82 2.88 -34.02
N THR A 98 -8.59 3.26 -34.38
CA THR A 98 -8.31 4.55 -35.01
C THR A 98 -9.06 4.68 -36.34
N LEU A 99 -9.04 3.65 -37.19
CA LEU A 99 -9.76 3.67 -38.48
C LEU A 99 -11.28 3.81 -38.29
N ILE A 100 -11.85 3.11 -37.31
CA ILE A 100 -13.30 3.18 -37.01
C ILE A 100 -13.66 4.55 -36.44
N CYS A 101 -12.88 5.11 -35.52
CA CYS A 101 -13.16 6.41 -34.91
C CYS A 101 -13.05 7.54 -35.94
N VAL A 102 -11.98 7.56 -36.75
CA VAL A 102 -11.80 8.56 -37.81
C VAL A 102 -12.88 8.39 -38.89
N GLY A 103 -13.17 7.14 -39.28
CA GLY A 103 -14.22 6.84 -40.25
C GLY A 103 -15.60 7.28 -39.80
N GLY A 104 -15.96 7.04 -38.54
CA GLY A 104 -17.23 7.49 -37.95
C GLY A 104 -17.31 9.01 -37.81
N GLY A 105 -16.20 9.67 -37.45
CA GLY A 105 -16.13 11.14 -37.41
C GLY A 105 -16.33 11.80 -38.78
N LEU A 106 -15.97 11.10 -39.86
CA LEU A 106 -16.12 11.52 -41.25
C LEU A 106 -17.35 10.89 -41.92
N ALA A 107 -18.38 10.48 -41.17
CA ALA A 107 -19.54 9.75 -41.72
C ALA A 107 -20.32 10.52 -42.82
N GLN A 108 -20.17 11.85 -42.92
CA GLN A 108 -20.77 12.63 -44.01
C GLN A 108 -19.97 12.60 -45.31
N GLU A 109 -18.70 12.21 -45.25
CA GLU A 109 -17.81 12.13 -46.40
C GLU A 109 -17.71 10.68 -46.89
N PRO A 110 -17.62 10.46 -48.22
CA PRO A 110 -17.45 9.12 -48.76
C PRO A 110 -16.16 8.45 -48.28
N GLU A 111 -15.13 9.22 -47.92
CA GLU A 111 -13.87 8.74 -47.36
C GLU A 111 -14.03 8.09 -45.98
N GLY A 112 -14.91 8.63 -45.14
CA GLY A 112 -15.21 8.07 -43.80
C GLY A 112 -15.77 6.65 -43.88
N ARG A 113 -16.57 6.37 -44.91
CA ARG A 113 -17.09 5.02 -45.19
C ARG A 113 -15.98 4.03 -45.49
N TYR A 114 -15.03 4.37 -46.36
CA TYR A 114 -13.91 3.48 -46.70
C TYR A 114 -13.04 3.19 -45.47
N LEU A 115 -12.81 4.18 -44.61
CA LEU A 115 -12.07 4.03 -43.36
C LEU A 115 -12.79 3.10 -42.38
N THR A 116 -14.10 3.25 -42.23
CA THR A 116 -14.91 2.40 -41.34
C THR A 116 -14.96 0.95 -41.84
N VAL A 117 -15.09 0.74 -43.15
CA VAL A 117 -15.00 -0.58 -43.78
C VAL A 117 -13.62 -1.20 -43.58
N ALA A 118 -12.55 -0.43 -43.77
CA ALA A 118 -11.18 -0.89 -43.57
C ALA A 118 -10.94 -1.29 -42.10
N GLY A 119 -11.41 -0.49 -41.14
CA GLY A 119 -11.31 -0.81 -39.71
C GLY A 119 -12.03 -2.10 -39.35
N ASN A 120 -13.25 -2.30 -39.83
CA ASN A 120 -14.01 -3.54 -39.61
C ASN A 120 -13.39 -4.75 -40.34
N ALA A 121 -12.78 -4.56 -41.50
CA ALA A 121 -12.04 -5.61 -42.20
C ALA A 121 -10.80 -6.05 -41.39
N VAL A 122 -10.08 -5.11 -40.78
CA VAL A 122 -8.97 -5.43 -39.86
C VAL A 122 -9.46 -6.24 -38.66
N LEU A 123 -10.60 -5.90 -38.05
CA LEU A 123 -11.21 -6.69 -36.97
C LEU A 123 -11.56 -8.11 -37.42
N ALA A 124 -12.11 -8.27 -38.63
CA ALA A 124 -12.40 -9.58 -39.20
C ALA A 124 -11.15 -10.44 -39.40
N VAL A 125 -10.05 -9.84 -39.87
CA VAL A 125 -8.75 -10.53 -39.99
C VAL A 125 -8.23 -10.96 -38.63
N ILE A 126 -8.30 -10.09 -37.61
CA ILE A 126 -7.91 -10.43 -36.24
C ILE A 126 -8.74 -11.61 -35.71
N LEU A 127 -10.06 -11.61 -35.94
CA LEU A 127 -10.94 -12.70 -35.54
C LEU A 127 -10.56 -14.02 -36.23
N VAL A 128 -10.26 -14.01 -37.53
CA VAL A 128 -9.80 -15.21 -38.26
C VAL A 128 -8.50 -15.75 -37.66
N VAL A 129 -7.54 -14.86 -37.35
CA VAL A 129 -6.27 -15.25 -36.71
C VAL A 129 -6.53 -15.87 -35.32
N MET A 130 -7.45 -15.29 -34.53
CA MET A 130 -7.82 -15.85 -33.23
C MET A 130 -8.45 -17.24 -33.33
N ILE A 131 -9.37 -17.43 -34.28
CA ILE A 131 -9.99 -18.74 -34.55
C ILE A 131 -8.90 -19.74 -34.93
N PHE A 132 -7.96 -19.36 -35.80
CA PHE A 132 -6.86 -20.23 -36.18
C PHE A 132 -5.98 -20.62 -34.98
N ILE A 133 -5.63 -19.67 -34.12
CA ILE A 133 -4.87 -19.94 -32.88
C ILE A 133 -5.65 -20.91 -31.97
N LEU A 134 -6.95 -20.70 -31.77
CA LEU A 134 -7.79 -21.59 -30.97
C LEU A 134 -7.85 -23.01 -31.56
N LEU A 135 -7.91 -23.15 -32.88
CA LEU A 135 -7.87 -24.45 -33.57
C LEU A 135 -6.52 -25.14 -33.39
N LEU A 136 -5.41 -24.40 -33.47
CA LEU A 136 -4.07 -24.94 -33.20
C LEU A 136 -3.95 -25.44 -31.75
N ILE A 137 -4.50 -24.70 -30.78
CA ILE A 137 -4.54 -25.12 -29.37
C ILE A 137 -5.43 -26.35 -29.19
N TRP A 138 -6.57 -26.42 -29.90
CA TRP A 138 -7.47 -27.58 -29.88
C TRP A 138 -6.80 -28.86 -30.36
N ARG A 139 -5.94 -28.76 -31.40
CA ARG A 139 -5.15 -29.90 -31.89
C ARG A 139 -4.27 -30.53 -30.82
N ASP A 140 -3.76 -29.71 -29.90
CA ASP A 140 -2.92 -30.15 -28.77
C ASP A 140 -3.70 -30.27 -27.45
N SER A 141 -5.05 -30.34 -27.51
CA SER A 141 -5.93 -30.26 -26.32
C SER A 141 -5.75 -31.39 -25.31
N GLU A 142 -5.20 -32.54 -25.72
CA GLU A 142 -4.88 -33.66 -24.83
C GLU A 142 -3.77 -33.31 -23.83
N LYS A 143 -2.89 -32.37 -24.18
CA LYS A 143 -1.78 -31.92 -23.33
C LYS A 143 -2.18 -30.79 -22.39
N LEU A 144 -3.42 -30.29 -22.45
CA LEU A 144 -3.87 -29.13 -21.68
C LEU A 144 -4.35 -29.54 -20.29
N ILE A 145 -4.10 -28.66 -19.32
CA ILE A 145 -4.62 -28.82 -17.97
C ILE A 145 -6.17 -28.76 -18.00
N PRO A 146 -6.91 -29.59 -17.22
CA PRO A 146 -8.37 -29.69 -17.34
C PRO A 146 -9.16 -28.37 -17.23
N TYR A 147 -8.70 -27.42 -16.40
CA TYR A 147 -9.36 -26.12 -16.30
C TYR A 147 -9.12 -25.24 -17.54
N THR A 148 -7.91 -25.28 -18.11
CA THR A 148 -7.60 -24.59 -19.38
C THR A 148 -8.38 -25.17 -20.55
N LYS A 149 -8.65 -26.49 -20.53
CA LYS A 149 -9.54 -27.15 -21.51
C LYS A 149 -10.96 -26.61 -21.44
N LYS A 150 -11.49 -26.37 -20.24
CA LYS A 150 -12.81 -25.72 -20.07
C LYS A 150 -12.80 -24.30 -20.63
N ALA A 151 -11.79 -23.49 -20.31
CA ALA A 151 -11.67 -22.13 -20.84
C ALA A 151 -11.61 -22.14 -22.38
N LEU A 152 -10.84 -23.06 -22.97
CA LEU A 152 -10.74 -23.26 -24.41
C LEU A 152 -12.10 -23.61 -25.03
N THR A 153 -12.87 -24.54 -24.44
CA THR A 153 -14.19 -24.93 -24.97
C THR A 153 -15.15 -23.75 -25.02
N HIS A 154 -15.22 -22.93 -23.97
CA HIS A 154 -16.12 -21.78 -23.95
C HIS A 154 -15.65 -20.66 -24.88
N ALA A 155 -14.33 -20.42 -24.99
CA ALA A 155 -13.78 -19.49 -25.96
C ALA A 155 -14.11 -19.91 -27.41
N THR A 156 -14.00 -21.20 -27.73
CA THR A 156 -14.40 -21.73 -29.04
C THR A 156 -15.90 -21.64 -29.28
N LEU A 157 -16.73 -21.84 -28.25
CA LEU A 157 -18.18 -21.69 -28.33
C LEU A 157 -18.61 -20.24 -28.61
N ALA A 158 -17.84 -19.25 -28.15
CA ALA A 158 -18.07 -17.84 -28.41
C ALA A 158 -17.72 -17.42 -29.86
N MET A 159 -16.80 -18.12 -30.52
CA MET A 159 -16.30 -17.70 -31.85
C MET A 159 -17.39 -17.57 -32.94
N PRO A 160 -18.34 -18.52 -33.10
CA PRO A 160 -19.40 -18.39 -34.11
C PRO A 160 -20.27 -17.14 -33.91
N LEU A 161 -20.53 -16.75 -32.66
CA LEU A 161 -21.32 -15.57 -32.33
C LEU A 161 -20.57 -14.28 -32.69
N LEU A 162 -19.26 -14.24 -32.42
CA LEU A 162 -18.39 -13.14 -32.84
C LEU A 162 -18.28 -13.04 -34.37
N VAL A 163 -18.28 -14.18 -35.07
CA VAL A 163 -18.30 -14.21 -36.55
C VAL A 163 -19.62 -13.63 -37.07
N VAL A 164 -20.76 -14.08 -36.56
CA VAL A 164 -22.08 -13.54 -36.94
C VAL A 164 -22.13 -12.03 -36.74
N ARG A 165 -21.63 -11.57 -35.59
CA ARG A 165 -21.56 -10.15 -35.24
C ARG A 165 -20.68 -9.33 -36.20
N THR A 166 -19.52 -9.87 -36.55
CA THR A 166 -18.56 -9.20 -37.46
C THR A 166 -19.07 -9.18 -38.90
N VAL A 167 -19.68 -10.28 -39.35
CA VAL A 167 -20.32 -10.35 -40.68
C VAL A 167 -21.47 -9.36 -40.77
N TYR A 168 -22.31 -9.25 -39.75
CA TYR A 168 -23.39 -8.27 -39.72
C TYR A 168 -22.86 -6.83 -39.85
N ALA A 169 -21.77 -6.49 -39.15
CA ALA A 169 -21.13 -5.18 -39.27
C ALA A 169 -20.62 -4.90 -40.70
N LEU A 170 -19.95 -5.88 -41.32
CA LEU A 170 -19.43 -5.75 -42.68
C LEU A 170 -20.54 -5.64 -43.73
N VAL A 171 -21.60 -6.45 -43.61
CA VAL A 171 -22.75 -6.41 -44.53
C VAL A 171 -23.52 -5.10 -44.38
N GLY A 172 -23.69 -4.60 -43.15
CA GLY A 172 -24.31 -3.31 -42.88
C GLY A 172 -23.58 -2.17 -43.59
N LEU A 173 -22.24 -2.12 -43.49
CA LEU A 173 -21.41 -1.11 -44.16
C LEU A 173 -21.36 -1.27 -45.69
N ALA A 174 -21.38 -2.51 -46.17
CA ALA A 174 -21.37 -2.79 -47.62
C ALA A 174 -22.68 -2.35 -48.29
N THR A 175 -23.81 -2.44 -47.58
CA THR A 175 -25.15 -2.13 -48.12
C THR A 175 -25.65 -0.73 -47.77
N GLU A 176 -24.85 0.08 -47.09
CA GLU A 176 -25.20 1.41 -46.59
C GLU A 176 -25.61 2.43 -47.69
N SER A 177 -25.23 2.19 -48.95
CA SER A 177 -25.67 3.04 -50.08
C SER A 177 -27.18 3.00 -50.32
N ASP A 178 -27.85 1.94 -49.86
CA ASP A 178 -29.30 1.81 -49.93
C ASP A 178 -29.89 2.10 -48.55
N THR A 179 -30.49 3.27 -48.37
CA THR A 179 -31.15 3.67 -47.12
C THR A 179 -32.31 2.74 -46.72
N THR A 180 -32.77 1.89 -47.65
CA THR A 180 -33.79 0.85 -47.44
C THR A 180 -33.20 -0.53 -47.13
N SER A 181 -31.87 -0.66 -47.01
CA SER A 181 -31.22 -1.93 -46.72
C SER A 181 -31.67 -2.48 -45.36
N LEU A 182 -32.15 -3.72 -45.39
CA LEU A 182 -32.52 -4.49 -44.19
C LEU A 182 -31.39 -4.65 -43.18
N TRP A 183 -30.14 -4.45 -43.63
CA TRP A 183 -28.90 -4.68 -42.87
C TRP A 183 -28.36 -3.41 -42.21
N SER A 184 -28.97 -2.24 -42.43
CA SER A 184 -28.56 -1.03 -41.72
C SER A 184 -28.81 -1.21 -40.22
N PRO A 185 -27.81 -1.00 -39.35
CA PRO A 185 -28.00 -1.13 -37.91
C PRO A 185 -28.88 0.00 -37.33
N VAL A 186 -28.99 1.13 -38.04
CA VAL A 186 -29.74 2.31 -37.60
C VAL A 186 -31.15 2.32 -38.21
N TYR A 187 -31.26 2.06 -39.52
CA TYR A 187 -32.51 2.19 -40.27
C TYR A 187 -33.13 0.85 -40.70
N GLY A 188 -32.43 -0.26 -40.50
CA GLY A 188 -32.83 -1.57 -40.99
C GLY A 188 -33.78 -2.32 -40.05
N ASN A 189 -33.84 -3.65 -40.22
CA ASN A 189 -34.74 -4.47 -39.42
C ASN A 189 -34.21 -4.61 -37.98
N ALA A 190 -34.92 -3.99 -37.03
CA ALA A 190 -34.57 -4.02 -35.61
C ALA A 190 -34.45 -5.44 -35.03
N ALA A 191 -35.21 -6.42 -35.53
CA ALA A 191 -35.11 -7.80 -35.08
C ALA A 191 -33.80 -8.46 -35.55
N LEU A 192 -33.37 -8.19 -36.79
CA LEU A 192 -32.06 -8.67 -37.29
C LEU A 192 -30.92 -8.04 -36.49
N PHE A 193 -31.01 -6.72 -36.24
CA PHE A 193 -30.05 -6.02 -35.39
C PHE A 193 -30.00 -6.63 -33.98
N ALA A 194 -31.14 -6.78 -33.32
CA ALA A 194 -31.20 -7.33 -31.97
C ALA A 194 -30.60 -8.75 -31.89
N VAL A 195 -30.95 -9.63 -32.84
CA VAL A 195 -30.51 -11.04 -32.82
C VAL A 195 -29.05 -11.20 -33.22
N MET A 196 -28.62 -10.58 -34.32
CA MET A 196 -27.27 -10.78 -34.87
C MET A 196 -26.20 -9.89 -34.22
N CYS A 197 -26.61 -8.77 -33.62
CA CYS A 197 -25.73 -7.82 -32.94
C CYS A 197 -25.79 -8.03 -31.41
N LEU A 198 -26.89 -7.61 -30.77
CA LEU A 198 -26.97 -7.49 -29.32
C LEU A 198 -27.01 -8.84 -28.60
N VAL A 199 -27.86 -9.77 -29.04
CA VAL A 199 -28.00 -11.09 -28.41
C VAL A 199 -26.71 -11.89 -28.56
N ALA A 200 -26.06 -11.85 -29.73
CA ALA A 200 -24.78 -12.49 -29.95
C ALA A 200 -23.69 -11.96 -29.00
N GLU A 201 -23.57 -10.64 -28.85
CA GLU A 201 -22.62 -10.02 -27.91
C GLU A 201 -22.94 -10.38 -26.45
N TYR A 202 -24.21 -10.33 -26.05
CA TYR A 202 -24.62 -10.62 -24.68
C TYR A 202 -24.32 -12.07 -24.28
N ILE A 203 -24.56 -13.03 -25.18
CA ILE A 203 -24.22 -14.43 -24.94
C ILE A 203 -22.69 -14.59 -24.78
N VAL A 204 -21.89 -13.94 -25.62
CA VAL A 204 -20.42 -13.98 -25.51
C VAL A 204 -19.96 -13.39 -24.16
N LEU A 205 -20.53 -12.26 -23.75
CA LEU A 205 -20.23 -11.63 -22.47
C LEU A 205 -20.55 -12.57 -21.28
N CYS A 206 -21.72 -13.23 -21.31
CA CYS A 206 -22.11 -14.21 -20.31
C CYS A 206 -21.14 -15.40 -20.25
N LEU A 207 -20.70 -15.90 -21.42
CA LEU A 207 -19.70 -16.96 -21.49
C LEU A 207 -18.37 -16.52 -20.87
N TYR A 208 -17.90 -15.30 -21.15
CA TYR A 208 -16.64 -14.80 -20.59
C TYR A 208 -16.70 -14.54 -19.08
N MET A 209 -17.80 -13.98 -18.59
CA MET A 209 -18.03 -13.86 -17.14
C MET A 209 -18.05 -15.23 -16.47
N TRP A 210 -18.74 -16.21 -17.07
CA TRP A 210 -18.77 -17.58 -16.56
C TRP A 210 -17.39 -18.22 -16.50
N ILE A 211 -16.55 -18.04 -17.53
CA ILE A 211 -15.16 -18.52 -17.51
C ILE A 211 -14.38 -17.87 -16.37
N GLY A 212 -14.49 -16.54 -16.20
CA GLY A 212 -13.81 -15.80 -15.14
C GLY A 212 -14.18 -16.32 -13.74
N LEU A 213 -15.46 -16.61 -13.51
CA LEU A 213 -15.95 -17.19 -12.25
C LEU A 213 -15.56 -18.66 -12.06
N SER A 214 -15.34 -19.39 -13.15
CA SER A 214 -15.04 -20.83 -13.13
C SER A 214 -13.56 -21.16 -12.94
N ILE A 215 -12.65 -20.19 -13.07
CA ILE A 215 -11.20 -20.42 -12.89
C ILE A 215 -10.91 -20.58 -11.39
N PRO A 216 -10.48 -21.75 -10.91
CA PRO A 216 -10.15 -21.93 -9.50
C PRO A 216 -8.95 -21.07 -9.16
N ARG A 217 -9.08 -20.26 -8.09
CA ARG A 217 -7.93 -19.54 -7.51
C ARG A 217 -6.88 -20.59 -7.13
N LYS A 218 -5.68 -20.50 -7.71
CA LYS A 218 -4.55 -21.38 -7.31
C LYS A 218 -4.44 -21.25 -5.78
N PRO A 219 -4.68 -22.33 -5.00
CA PRO A 219 -4.47 -22.26 -3.56
C PRO A 219 -3.00 -21.94 -3.39
N GLY A 220 -2.70 -20.78 -2.80
CA GLY A 220 -1.33 -20.33 -2.59
C GLY A 220 -0.57 -21.50 -1.97
N LYS A 221 0.51 -21.94 -2.62
CA LYS A 221 1.33 -23.01 -2.07
C LYS A 221 1.83 -22.50 -0.73
N VAL A 222 1.23 -22.97 0.36
CA VAL A 222 1.77 -22.82 1.70
C VAL A 222 3.08 -23.57 1.65
N GLU A 223 4.16 -22.82 1.43
CA GLU A 223 5.52 -23.31 1.45
C GLU A 223 5.74 -23.89 2.84
N LYS A 224 5.61 -25.22 2.97
CA LYS A 224 6.05 -25.95 4.16
C LYS A 224 7.57 -25.84 4.22
N ARG A 225 8.08 -24.68 4.65
CA ARG A 225 9.45 -24.58 5.14
C ARG A 225 9.52 -25.43 6.39
N GLY A 226 10.09 -26.62 6.22
CA GLY A 226 10.48 -27.46 7.33
C GLY A 226 11.44 -26.67 8.20
N ASN A 227 11.02 -26.35 9.42
CA ASN A 227 11.89 -25.95 10.51
C ASN A 227 12.87 -27.11 10.77
N ARG A 228 14.00 -27.12 10.07
CA ARG A 228 15.21 -27.79 10.52
C ARG A 228 16.01 -26.75 11.31
N LEU A 229 15.54 -26.47 12.53
CA LEU A 229 16.37 -25.88 13.57
C LEU A 229 17.40 -26.95 13.96
N CYS A 230 18.59 -26.87 13.37
CA CYS A 230 19.77 -27.50 13.95
C CYS A 230 20.05 -26.79 15.27
N VAL A 231 19.57 -27.36 16.36
CA VAL A 231 20.10 -27.11 17.70
C VAL A 231 21.53 -27.66 17.70
N ARG A 232 22.50 -26.76 17.50
CA ARG A 232 23.91 -27.07 17.73
C ARG A 232 24.16 -26.78 19.21
N SER A 233 23.91 -27.77 20.07
CA SER A 233 24.38 -27.71 21.45
C SER A 233 25.90 -27.71 21.44
N ALA A 234 26.49 -26.64 21.97
CA ALA A 234 27.87 -26.63 22.39
C ALA A 234 28.00 -27.50 23.64
N GLU A 235 28.65 -28.65 23.50
CA GLU A 235 29.14 -29.42 24.64
C GLU A 235 30.66 -29.26 24.74
N THR A 236 31.02 -28.91 25.96
CA THR A 236 32.33 -28.62 26.54
C THR A 236 33.34 -29.75 26.40
N GLU A 237 34.59 -29.34 26.15
CA GLU A 237 35.81 -30.12 26.23
C GLU A 237 35.96 -30.86 27.56
N THR A 238 36.25 -32.16 27.53
CA THR A 238 37.15 -32.87 28.47
C THR A 238 37.68 -34.12 27.77
N GLY A 239 39.00 -34.31 27.81
CA GLY A 239 39.72 -35.20 26.91
C GLY A 239 39.75 -36.69 27.28
N THR A 240 40.11 -37.52 26.30
CA THR A 240 41.12 -38.59 26.35
C THR A 240 41.26 -39.24 24.95
N PRO A 241 42.42 -39.83 24.59
CA PRO A 241 42.73 -40.21 23.22
C PRO A 241 42.47 -41.69 22.93
N ARG A 242 41.89 -42.03 21.77
CA ARG A 242 42.10 -43.33 21.10
C ARG A 242 42.14 -43.18 19.57
N LEU A 243 43.07 -43.96 19.02
CA LEU A 243 43.58 -44.09 17.65
C LEU A 243 42.58 -44.74 16.64
N PRO A 244 42.92 -44.84 15.34
CA PRO A 244 42.01 -44.70 14.21
C PRO A 244 41.60 -46.04 13.58
N MET A 245 40.49 -46.06 12.81
CA MET A 245 40.27 -47.12 11.82
C MET A 245 39.30 -46.73 10.67
N TRP A 246 39.87 -46.68 9.46
CA TRP A 246 39.43 -47.18 8.15
C TRP A 246 38.01 -46.97 7.58
N ASN A 247 38.00 -46.42 6.35
CA ASN A 247 37.17 -46.64 5.16
C ASN A 247 36.04 -47.70 5.21
N VAL A 248 34.93 -47.45 4.50
CA VAL A 248 34.54 -48.10 3.22
C VAL A 248 33.17 -47.57 2.74
N ASP A 249 33.04 -47.55 1.42
CA ASP A 249 31.94 -47.17 0.52
C ASP A 249 30.53 -47.70 0.81
N GLY A 250 29.53 -47.07 0.16
CA GLY A 250 28.34 -47.77 -0.34
C GLY A 250 27.02 -47.04 -0.13
N GLY A 251 26.49 -46.38 -1.17
CA GLY A 251 25.13 -45.84 -1.16
C GLY A 251 24.06 -46.90 -1.43
N TRP A 252 22.87 -46.76 -0.83
CA TRP A 252 21.61 -47.37 -1.32
C TRP A 252 20.38 -46.49 -0.99
N TRP A 253 19.63 -46.17 -2.06
CA TRP A 253 18.17 -46.11 -2.31
C TRP A 253 17.11 -45.81 -1.23
N MET A 254 16.08 -45.10 -1.71
CA MET A 254 14.75 -44.89 -1.11
C MET A 254 14.05 -46.19 -0.71
N VAL A 255 13.45 -46.17 0.49
CA VAL A 255 12.23 -46.92 0.81
C VAL A 255 11.28 -45.93 1.49
N CYS A 256 10.23 -45.52 0.77
CA CYS A 256 9.03 -44.93 1.34
C CYS A 256 8.04 -46.08 1.50
N ASP A 257 7.71 -46.46 2.72
CA ASP A 257 6.49 -47.20 3.02
C ASP A 257 5.40 -46.19 3.40
N GLU A 258 4.32 -46.16 2.63
CA GLU A 258 3.06 -45.53 3.01
C GLU A 258 2.28 -46.48 3.93
N ASP A 259 1.74 -45.97 5.03
CA ASP A 259 0.58 -46.57 5.68
C ASP A 259 -0.51 -45.51 5.92
N LEU A 260 -1.72 -45.88 5.52
CA LEU A 260 -2.96 -45.10 5.40
C LEU A 260 -3.25 -44.08 6.54
N PRO A 261 -3.85 -42.91 6.23
CA PRO A 261 -4.20 -41.93 7.25
C PRO A 261 -5.31 -42.44 8.19
N ARG A 262 -4.97 -42.62 9.47
CA ARG A 262 -5.93 -42.89 10.55
C ARG A 262 -6.76 -41.62 10.81
N CYS A 263 -8.09 -41.73 10.86
CA CYS A 263 -8.93 -40.59 11.23
C CYS A 263 -8.71 -40.20 12.71
N SER A 264 -8.88 -38.91 13.04
CA SER A 264 -8.64 -38.36 14.39
C SER A 264 -9.43 -39.07 15.50
N GLY A 265 -10.61 -39.61 15.17
CA GLY A 265 -11.42 -40.42 16.09
C GLY A 265 -10.81 -41.79 16.43
N CYS A 266 -10.17 -42.45 15.47
CA CYS A 266 -9.48 -43.73 15.67
C CYS A 266 -8.14 -43.55 16.41
N VAL A 267 -7.43 -42.45 16.13
CA VAL A 267 -6.21 -42.07 16.87
C VAL A 267 -6.50 -41.87 18.34
N ARG A 268 -7.58 -41.15 18.69
CA ARG A 268 -7.97 -40.94 20.09
C ARG A 268 -8.40 -42.22 20.83
N ARG A 269 -8.77 -43.28 20.11
CA ARG A 269 -9.32 -44.51 20.70
C ARG A 269 -8.38 -45.72 20.61
N GLY A 270 -7.20 -45.57 20.01
CA GLY A 270 -6.23 -46.66 19.88
C GLY A 270 -6.75 -47.88 19.10
N LYS A 271 -7.67 -47.68 18.14
CA LYS A 271 -8.26 -48.77 17.34
C LYS A 271 -7.94 -48.58 15.85
N GLU A 272 -7.79 -49.68 15.12
CA GLU A 272 -7.61 -49.67 13.67
C GLU A 272 -8.84 -49.08 12.96
N CYS A 273 -8.59 -48.30 11.90
CA CYS A 273 -9.64 -47.56 11.20
C CYS A 273 -10.31 -48.44 10.15
N THR A 274 -11.46 -49.03 10.46
CA THR A 274 -12.24 -49.90 9.56
C THR A 274 -13.04 -49.16 8.48
N ARG A 275 -12.86 -47.83 8.34
CA ARG A 275 -13.59 -47.04 7.34
C ARG A 275 -12.99 -47.25 5.95
N THR A 276 -13.69 -47.99 5.10
CA THR A 276 -13.44 -48.06 3.66
C THR A 276 -13.77 -46.72 3.01
N TYR A 277 -12.76 -46.03 2.49
CA TYR A 277 -12.94 -44.78 1.74
C TYR A 277 -13.44 -45.09 0.32
N GLY A 278 -14.76 -45.15 0.17
CA GLY A 278 -15.39 -45.24 -1.14
C GLY A 278 -16.90 -45.35 -1.07
N SER A 279 -17.62 -44.22 -1.20
CA SER A 279 -18.95 -44.23 -1.81
C SER A 279 -19.35 -42.85 -2.34
N THR A 280 -20.15 -42.92 -3.40
CA THR A 280 -20.59 -41.94 -4.38
C THR A 280 -21.50 -40.84 -3.82
N LYS A 281 -21.37 -39.63 -4.38
CA LYS A 281 -22.29 -38.49 -4.12
C LYS A 281 -23.70 -38.83 -4.62
N LYS A 282 -24.69 -38.74 -3.73
CA LYS A 282 -26.11 -38.74 -4.09
C LYS A 282 -26.53 -37.35 -4.58
N ASP A 283 -27.31 -37.34 -5.67
CA ASP A 283 -27.97 -36.18 -6.25
C ASP A 283 -28.96 -35.53 -5.29
N VAL A 284 -28.96 -34.20 -5.27
CA VAL A 284 -29.98 -33.39 -4.59
C VAL A 284 -30.97 -32.90 -5.65
N ARG A 285 -32.23 -33.32 -5.54
CA ARG A 285 -33.35 -32.78 -6.32
C ARG A 285 -33.73 -31.41 -5.79
N PHE A 286 -33.91 -30.46 -6.70
CA PHE A 286 -34.60 -29.20 -6.43
C PHE A 286 -36.11 -29.41 -6.56
N VAL A 287 -36.87 -28.98 -5.55
CA VAL A 287 -38.32 -28.83 -5.63
C VAL A 287 -38.59 -27.41 -6.13
N GLN A 288 -39.26 -27.32 -7.27
CA GLN A 288 -39.73 -26.10 -7.89
C GLN A 288 -41.02 -25.66 -7.16
N VAL A 289 -41.05 -24.44 -6.63
CA VAL A 289 -42.30 -23.79 -6.21
C VAL A 289 -42.48 -22.54 -7.04
N THR A 290 -43.54 -22.56 -7.84
CA THR A 290 -44.11 -21.50 -8.66
C THR A 290 -44.83 -20.47 -7.78
N GLY A 291 -44.63 -19.18 -8.05
CA GLY A 291 -45.43 -18.07 -7.52
C GLY A 291 -44.87 -16.71 -7.92
N GLU A 292 -45.70 -15.89 -8.56
CA GLU A 292 -45.39 -14.65 -9.29
C GLU A 292 -44.84 -13.47 -8.48
N VAL A 293 -44.15 -12.61 -9.25
CA VAL A 293 -43.45 -11.36 -8.98
C VAL A 293 -44.40 -10.18 -8.76
N ILE A 294 -44.07 -9.23 -7.85
CA ILE A 294 -43.98 -7.77 -8.09
C ILE A 294 -42.87 -7.16 -7.18
N ASP A 295 -42.08 -6.25 -7.77
CA ASP A 295 -40.79 -5.67 -7.38
C ASP A 295 -40.62 -4.97 -6.02
N GLY A 296 -39.34 -4.92 -5.58
CA GLY A 296 -38.77 -3.70 -4.96
C GLY A 296 -37.98 -3.88 -3.67
N THR A 297 -36.68 -4.18 -3.78
CA THR A 297 -35.61 -3.84 -2.80
C THR A 297 -35.83 -4.18 -1.32
N ALA A 298 -35.39 -5.37 -0.89
CA ALA A 298 -34.79 -5.66 0.44
C ALA A 298 -34.60 -7.18 0.62
N GLY A 299 -33.55 -7.61 1.33
CA GLY A 299 -33.44 -8.98 1.85
C GLY A 299 -32.00 -9.51 1.90
N VAL A 300 -31.18 -9.20 2.91
CA VAL A 300 -31.18 -9.75 4.28
C VAL A 300 -30.53 -11.14 4.38
N PHE A 301 -29.35 -11.15 5.03
CA PHE A 301 -28.76 -12.30 5.69
C PHE A 301 -29.49 -12.58 7.00
N ALA A 302 -29.96 -13.82 7.20
CA ALA A 302 -29.87 -14.52 8.48
C ALA A 302 -30.35 -15.97 8.30
N THR A 303 -29.50 -16.96 8.60
CA THR A 303 -29.99 -18.18 9.23
C THR A 303 -29.14 -18.49 10.47
N ARG A 304 -29.87 -18.57 11.57
CA ARG A 304 -29.47 -18.83 12.94
C ARG A 304 -29.41 -20.34 13.13
N SER A 305 -28.31 -20.87 13.67
CA SER A 305 -28.29 -22.23 14.22
C SER A 305 -28.71 -22.19 15.69
N LYS A 306 -29.86 -22.82 15.98
CA LYS A 306 -30.22 -23.28 17.33
C LYS A 306 -29.53 -24.63 17.52
N ASP A 307 -28.76 -24.77 18.59
CA ASP A 307 -28.73 -25.93 19.49
C ASP A 307 -27.57 -25.77 20.48
N ALA A 308 -27.87 -25.30 21.68
CA ALA A 308 -26.99 -25.42 22.84
C ALA A 308 -27.82 -25.90 24.03
N ILE A 309 -27.57 -27.15 24.41
CA ILE A 309 -28.15 -27.84 25.54
C ILE A 309 -27.52 -27.29 26.82
N VAL A 310 -28.38 -26.86 27.73
CA VAL A 310 -28.07 -26.44 29.10
C VAL A 310 -27.92 -27.67 29.99
N PRO A 311 -27.01 -27.65 30.98
CA PRO A 311 -27.29 -28.26 32.27
C PRO A 311 -27.29 -27.20 33.38
N SER A 312 -28.47 -26.94 33.90
CA SER A 312 -28.73 -26.35 35.19
C SER A 312 -28.47 -27.39 36.27
N ASN A 313 -27.67 -27.07 37.28
CA ASN A 313 -27.82 -27.49 38.68
C ASN A 313 -26.65 -26.93 39.50
N ILE A 314 -26.95 -26.07 40.48
CA ILE A 314 -26.57 -26.23 41.90
C ILE A 314 -27.33 -25.17 42.68
N SER A 315 -28.25 -25.67 43.51
CA SER A 315 -29.05 -24.96 44.48
C SER A 315 -28.29 -24.82 45.81
N SER A 316 -28.24 -23.59 46.32
CA SER A 316 -28.56 -23.13 47.68
C SER A 316 -28.10 -23.88 48.95
N SER A 317 -27.86 -23.04 49.98
CA SER A 317 -27.73 -23.28 51.44
C SER A 317 -26.30 -23.60 51.92
N SER A 318 -25.75 -23.03 53.00
CA SER A 318 -26.33 -22.49 54.22
C SER A 318 -25.33 -21.59 55.00
N SER A 319 -25.85 -20.47 55.50
CA SER A 319 -25.73 -19.95 56.88
C SER A 319 -24.39 -19.44 57.47
N PRO A 320 -24.44 -18.35 58.27
CA PRO A 320 -23.29 -17.72 58.91
C PRO A 320 -23.09 -18.21 60.35
N THR A 321 -21.84 -18.31 60.79
CA THR A 321 -21.49 -18.31 62.21
C THR A 321 -20.27 -17.45 62.47
N SER A 322 -20.52 -16.43 63.28
CA SER A 322 -19.59 -15.55 63.97
C SER A 322 -18.61 -16.31 64.88
N GLY A 323 -17.35 -15.87 64.93
CA GLY A 323 -16.35 -16.34 65.88
C GLY A 323 -15.11 -15.44 65.96
N SER A 324 -15.23 -14.37 66.77
CA SER A 324 -14.26 -13.86 67.76
C SER A 324 -12.72 -14.00 67.55
N MET A 325 -12.07 -12.83 67.59
CA MET A 325 -10.77 -12.44 68.22
C MET A 325 -9.50 -13.30 68.03
N GLY A 326 -8.46 -12.66 67.51
CA GLY A 326 -7.06 -13.07 67.65
C GLY A 326 -6.12 -12.05 67.02
N ASP A 327 -5.28 -11.48 67.87
CA ASP A 327 -4.43 -10.29 67.68
C ASP A 327 -3.15 -10.54 66.86
N ASP A 328 -2.52 -9.43 66.48
CA ASP A 328 -1.12 -9.23 66.10
C ASP A 328 -0.52 -9.84 64.81
N GLY A 329 -0.12 -8.95 63.90
CA GLY A 329 0.88 -9.26 62.88
C GLY A 329 0.99 -8.18 61.80
N ARG A 330 1.94 -7.25 61.95
CA ARG A 330 2.40 -6.31 60.91
C ARG A 330 2.54 -7.00 59.55
N VAL A 331 1.71 -6.60 58.58
CA VAL A 331 1.87 -6.94 57.16
C VAL A 331 2.09 -5.66 56.37
N VAL A 332 3.21 -5.63 55.67
CA VAL A 332 3.59 -4.63 54.66
C VAL A 332 2.49 -4.56 53.60
N VAL A 333 1.82 -3.41 53.49
CA VAL A 333 0.82 -3.13 52.46
C VAL A 333 1.54 -2.96 51.12
N ALA A 334 1.57 -4.02 50.32
CA ALA A 334 1.77 -3.92 48.88
C ALA A 334 0.49 -3.33 48.25
N PRO A 335 0.57 -2.42 47.26
CA PRO A 335 -0.61 -1.92 46.59
C PRO A 335 -1.14 -3.02 45.67
N LYS A 336 -2.20 -3.71 46.10
CA LYS A 336 -2.99 -4.59 45.23
C LYS A 336 -4.31 -3.92 44.89
N THR A 337 -4.66 -4.08 43.61
CA THR A 337 -5.95 -3.84 42.95
C THR A 337 -6.33 -2.39 42.63
N ALA A 338 -5.90 -1.95 41.44
CA ALA A 338 -6.72 -1.12 40.55
C ALA A 338 -7.98 -1.91 40.10
N PRO A 339 -9.07 -1.25 39.68
CA PRO A 339 -10.42 -1.70 39.94
C PRO A 339 -10.92 -2.74 38.94
N THR A 340 -11.29 -3.93 39.43
CA THR A 340 -12.05 -4.96 38.70
C THR A 340 -13.57 -4.71 38.75
N GLN A 341 -14.00 -3.45 38.79
CA GLN A 341 -15.42 -3.06 38.90
C GLN A 341 -15.98 -2.31 37.69
N LEU A 342 -15.33 -2.37 36.52
CA LEU A 342 -15.92 -1.84 35.27
C LEU A 342 -16.72 -2.88 34.46
N SER A 343 -16.83 -4.12 34.95
CA SER A 343 -17.37 -5.25 34.16
C SER A 343 -18.90 -5.42 34.19
N LEU A 344 -19.63 -4.57 34.92
CA LEU A 344 -21.09 -4.73 35.12
C LEU A 344 -21.95 -3.64 34.46
N LEU A 345 -21.34 -2.71 33.71
CA LEU A 345 -22.07 -1.79 32.84
C LEU A 345 -21.91 -2.26 31.40
N PHE A 346 -22.90 -2.98 30.88
CA PHE A 346 -23.03 -3.07 29.41
C PHE A 346 -23.17 -1.65 28.89
N PRO A 347 -22.27 -1.16 28.02
CA PRO A 347 -22.38 0.20 27.50
C PRO A 347 -23.73 0.33 26.80
N SER A 348 -24.58 1.24 27.29
CA SER A 348 -25.95 1.41 26.80
C SER A 348 -26.02 2.01 25.39
N SER A 349 -24.89 2.45 24.83
CA SER A 349 -24.80 3.00 23.48
C SER A 349 -23.49 2.63 22.77
N GLU A 350 -23.51 2.64 21.43
CA GLU A 350 -22.33 2.37 20.59
C GLU A 350 -21.20 3.37 20.89
N GLN A 351 -21.53 4.63 21.23
CA GLN A 351 -20.55 5.67 21.56
C GLN A 351 -19.79 5.37 22.85
N VAL A 352 -20.48 4.90 23.91
CA VAL A 352 -19.81 4.56 25.18
C VAL A 352 -18.87 3.36 24.98
N SER A 353 -19.27 2.39 24.14
CA SER A 353 -18.41 1.27 23.76
C SER A 353 -17.18 1.73 22.97
N LEU A 354 -17.36 2.64 22.01
CA LEU A 354 -16.26 3.21 21.23
C LEU A 354 -15.28 3.99 22.11
N LEU A 355 -15.80 4.85 23.00
CA LEU A 355 -15.01 5.61 23.96
C LEU A 355 -14.23 4.70 24.91
N ALA A 356 -14.85 3.64 25.43
CA ALA A 356 -14.19 2.66 26.29
C ALA A 356 -13.07 1.91 25.55
N ARG A 357 -13.30 1.51 24.29
CA ARG A 357 -12.26 0.89 23.44
C ARG A 357 -11.10 1.84 23.18
N TRP A 358 -11.40 3.11 22.87
CA TRP A 358 -10.38 4.14 22.66
C TRP A 358 -9.56 4.40 23.92
N ALA A 359 -10.22 4.59 25.06
CA ALA A 359 -9.55 4.79 26.34
C ALA A 359 -8.69 3.58 26.71
N ALA A 360 -9.20 2.35 26.53
CA ALA A 360 -8.43 1.13 26.79
C ALA A 360 -7.18 1.02 25.91
N MET A 361 -7.24 1.46 24.66
CA MET A 361 -6.08 1.57 23.78
C MET A 361 -5.10 2.63 24.31
N MET A 362 -5.57 3.85 24.62
CA MET A 362 -4.71 4.91 25.15
C MET A 362 -4.02 4.51 26.46
N TYR A 363 -4.73 3.87 27.39
CA TYR A 363 -4.17 3.41 28.66
C TYR A 363 -3.16 2.29 28.47
N ARG A 364 -3.34 1.43 27.46
CA ARG A 364 -2.35 0.40 27.12
C ARG A 364 -1.07 1.05 26.60
N ASP A 365 -1.21 1.99 25.68
CA ASP A 365 -0.07 2.73 25.11
C ASP A 365 0.66 3.57 26.17
N LEU A 366 -0.07 4.16 27.12
CA LEU A 366 0.44 4.94 28.25
C LEU A 366 1.07 4.10 29.38
N GLY A 367 0.47 2.94 29.68
CA GLY A 367 0.73 2.14 30.87
C GLY A 367 2.12 1.51 30.90
N ASP A 368 2.71 1.26 29.72
CA ASP A 368 4.03 0.64 29.59
C ASP A 368 5.19 1.60 29.91
N ILE A 369 4.94 2.90 30.08
CA ILE A 369 6.02 3.90 30.13
C ILE A 369 6.31 4.39 31.55
N GLY A 370 5.42 4.20 32.54
CA GLY A 370 5.65 4.69 33.92
C GLY A 370 5.86 6.21 34.03
N ILE A 371 5.57 6.96 32.96
CA ILE A 371 5.71 8.42 32.86
C ILE A 371 4.30 9.04 32.89
N ALA A 372 4.19 10.24 33.45
CA ALA A 372 2.94 10.96 33.62
C ALA A 372 2.13 11.09 32.30
N PRO A 373 0.79 11.11 32.36
CA PRO A 373 -0.11 11.10 31.19
C PRO A 373 -0.07 12.34 30.27
N MET A 374 0.84 13.29 30.52
CA MET A 374 1.01 14.51 29.73
C MET A 374 2.00 14.36 28.56
N ASP A 375 2.48 13.15 28.33
CA ASP A 375 3.76 12.96 27.67
C ASP A 375 3.67 11.91 26.53
N ASN A 376 2.64 12.02 25.69
CA ASN A 376 2.27 11.00 24.68
C ASN A 376 2.78 11.28 23.25
N HIS A 377 3.60 10.36 22.77
CA HIS A 377 3.93 9.96 21.39
C HIS A 377 4.03 11.04 20.27
N TRP A 378 5.26 11.53 20.08
CA TRP A 378 5.73 12.44 19.04
C TRP A 378 5.44 12.18 17.55
N CYS A 379 4.82 11.07 17.17
CA CYS A 379 4.36 10.86 15.77
C CYS A 379 2.85 10.64 15.64
N PHE A 380 2.16 10.44 16.75
CA PHE A 380 0.72 10.60 16.90
C PHE A 380 0.52 11.56 18.05
N SER A 381 0.70 12.83 17.72
CA SER A 381 0.71 13.98 18.61
C SER A 381 -0.43 13.98 19.65
N ASN A 382 -0.42 14.99 20.53
CA ASN A 382 -1.49 15.21 21.49
C ASN A 382 -2.89 15.21 20.85
N TRP A 383 -3.04 15.41 19.54
CA TRP A 383 -4.31 15.21 18.83
C TRP A 383 -5.10 13.94 19.24
N THR A 384 -4.45 12.82 19.59
CA THR A 384 -5.14 11.60 20.05
C THR A 384 -5.87 11.76 21.39
N ILE A 385 -5.42 12.65 22.28
CA ILE A 385 -6.08 12.96 23.56
C ILE A 385 -7.37 13.77 23.35
N TYR A 386 -7.55 14.39 22.19
CA TYR A 386 -8.76 15.15 21.86
C TYR A 386 -9.89 14.27 21.34
N ILE A 387 -9.59 13.10 20.77
CA ILE A 387 -10.61 12.20 20.19
C ILE A 387 -11.74 11.87 21.18
N PRO A 388 -11.47 11.50 22.44
CA PRO A 388 -12.50 11.30 23.45
C PRO A 388 -13.52 12.44 23.59
N HIS A 389 -13.07 13.70 23.43
CA HIS A 389 -13.93 14.89 23.58
C HIS A 389 -14.95 15.02 22.45
N TYR A 390 -14.66 14.41 21.30
CA TYR A 390 -15.48 14.52 20.09
C TYR A 390 -16.28 13.24 19.78
N ILE A 391 -16.02 12.13 20.47
CA ILE A 391 -16.79 10.89 20.30
C ILE A 391 -18.26 11.12 20.68
N GLY A 392 -19.17 10.79 19.78
CA GLY A 392 -20.63 10.98 19.93
C GLY A 392 -21.12 12.37 19.53
N ILE A 393 -20.23 13.32 19.23
CA ILE A 393 -20.57 14.64 18.70
C ILE A 393 -20.53 14.63 17.16
N SER A 394 -19.57 13.90 16.58
CA SER A 394 -19.34 13.87 15.13
C SER A 394 -19.39 12.44 14.59
N PRO A 395 -20.44 12.07 13.82
CA PRO A 395 -20.50 10.74 13.19
C PRO A 395 -19.30 10.44 12.30
N ALA A 396 -18.74 11.47 11.63
CA ALA A 396 -17.55 11.34 10.80
C ALA A 396 -16.31 10.94 11.62
N LEU A 397 -16.14 11.55 12.80
CA LEU A 397 -15.03 11.19 13.68
C LEU A 397 -15.26 9.83 14.35
N ASP A 398 -16.48 9.53 14.78
CA ASP A 398 -16.83 8.25 15.40
C ASP A 398 -16.50 7.09 14.47
N ASP A 399 -16.91 7.18 13.20
CA ASP A 399 -16.64 6.15 12.21
C ASP A 399 -15.15 6.07 11.85
N ALA A 400 -14.42 7.19 11.81
CA ALA A 400 -12.98 7.19 11.59
C ALA A 400 -12.21 6.58 12.78
N ALA A 401 -12.58 6.91 14.02
CA ALA A 401 -11.99 6.34 15.23
C ALA A 401 -12.28 4.84 15.34
N LYS A 402 -13.50 4.41 15.00
CA LYS A 402 -13.85 2.99 14.88
C LYS A 402 -12.98 2.29 13.84
N CYS A 403 -12.82 2.90 12.66
CA CYS A 403 -11.96 2.36 11.62
C CYS A 403 -10.50 2.26 12.04
N TYR A 404 -10.01 3.22 12.85
CA TYR A 404 -8.65 3.17 13.39
C TYR A 404 -8.46 2.01 14.36
N LEU A 405 -9.42 1.80 15.27
CA LEU A 405 -9.40 0.68 16.21
C LEU A 405 -9.51 -0.67 15.48
N ASP A 406 -10.38 -0.77 14.48
CA ASP A 406 -10.50 -1.99 13.67
C ASP A 406 -9.22 -2.22 12.84
N CYS A 407 -8.58 -1.15 12.36
CA CYS A 407 -7.27 -1.19 11.71
C CYS A 407 -6.20 -1.74 12.65
N LYS A 408 -6.12 -1.24 13.88
CA LYS A 408 -5.21 -1.73 14.93
C LYS A 408 -5.45 -3.21 15.23
N LEU A 409 -6.70 -3.62 15.38
CA LEU A 409 -7.04 -5.04 15.59
C LEU A 409 -6.62 -5.93 14.42
N ALA A 410 -6.91 -5.53 13.18
CA ALA A 410 -6.46 -6.25 11.98
C ALA A 410 -4.94 -6.24 11.83
N PHE A 411 -4.28 -5.26 12.41
CA PHE A 411 -2.84 -5.12 12.35
C PHE A 411 -2.13 -6.05 13.33
N ALA A 412 -2.64 -6.14 14.56
CA ALA A 412 -2.21 -7.09 15.58
C ALA A 412 -2.53 -8.53 15.16
N ASP A 413 -3.69 -8.77 14.55
CA ASP A 413 -4.16 -10.08 14.09
C ASP A 413 -4.78 -10.01 12.68
N PRO A 414 -4.00 -10.26 11.61
CA PRO A 414 -4.41 -10.07 10.22
C PRO A 414 -5.28 -11.22 9.69
N THR A 415 -6.34 -11.57 10.42
CA THR A 415 -7.36 -12.50 9.93
C THR A 415 -8.20 -11.89 8.81
N ASP A 416 -8.73 -12.72 7.91
CA ASP A 416 -9.65 -12.27 6.86
C ASP A 416 -10.86 -11.50 7.44
N ALA A 417 -11.33 -11.89 8.62
CA ALA A 417 -12.42 -11.23 9.31
C ALA A 417 -12.05 -9.81 9.77
N ASN A 418 -10.87 -9.63 10.37
CA ASN A 418 -10.42 -8.31 10.82
C ASN A 418 -10.10 -7.42 9.62
N LEU A 419 -9.47 -7.97 8.56
CA LEU A 419 -9.22 -7.23 7.32
C LEU A 419 -10.52 -6.78 6.66
N LEU A 420 -11.56 -7.63 6.65
CA LEU A 420 -12.88 -7.26 6.16
C LEU A 420 -13.51 -6.16 7.02
N ALA A 421 -13.42 -6.27 8.35
CA ALA A 421 -13.92 -5.26 9.27
C ALA A 421 -13.31 -3.88 8.98
N VAL A 422 -11.99 -3.82 8.74
CA VAL A 422 -11.30 -2.59 8.34
C VAL A 422 -11.83 -2.02 7.03
N GLN A 423 -12.05 -2.85 6.01
CA GLN A 423 -12.61 -2.37 4.74
C GLN A 423 -14.02 -1.80 4.94
N THR A 424 -14.86 -2.48 5.72
CA THR A 424 -16.22 -2.04 6.03
C THR A 424 -16.23 -0.74 6.83
N SER A 425 -15.42 -0.64 7.89
CA SER A 425 -15.32 0.57 8.71
C SER A 425 -14.72 1.73 7.93
N LYS A 426 -13.75 1.46 7.04
CA LYS A 426 -13.11 2.47 6.17
C LYS A 426 -14.11 3.06 5.18
N PHE A 427 -14.90 2.21 4.52
CA PHE A 427 -15.96 2.68 3.62
C PHE A 427 -16.96 3.56 4.36
N LYS A 428 -17.41 3.12 5.54
CA LYS A 428 -18.35 3.88 6.38
C LYS A 428 -17.76 5.24 6.79
N ALA A 429 -16.52 5.25 7.26
CA ALA A 429 -15.82 6.48 7.66
C ALA A 429 -15.68 7.47 6.50
N PHE A 430 -15.33 7.01 5.29
CA PHE A 430 -15.31 7.88 4.12
C PHE A 430 -16.68 8.44 3.75
N SER A 431 -17.73 7.61 3.77
CA SER A 431 -19.09 8.10 3.53
C SER A 431 -19.50 9.17 4.54
N SER A 432 -19.18 8.98 5.82
CA SER A 432 -19.50 9.93 6.88
C SER A 432 -18.71 11.23 6.77
N VAL A 433 -17.41 11.18 6.44
CA VAL A 433 -16.60 12.38 6.16
C VAL A 433 -17.13 13.14 4.95
N ARG A 434 -17.46 12.43 3.86
CA ARG A 434 -18.02 13.05 2.64
C ARG A 434 -19.35 13.74 2.93
N LEU A 435 -20.27 13.06 3.63
CA LEU A 435 -21.56 13.63 4.01
C LEU A 435 -21.38 14.87 4.90
N ALA A 436 -20.42 14.83 5.84
CA ALA A 436 -20.10 15.97 6.69
C ALA A 436 -19.58 17.17 5.87
N LEU A 437 -18.76 16.94 4.84
CA LEU A 437 -18.25 17.99 3.96
C LEU A 437 -19.32 18.56 2.99
N GLU A 438 -20.29 17.76 2.56
CA GLU A 438 -21.38 18.18 1.65
C GLU A 438 -22.48 18.98 2.36
N THR A 439 -22.64 18.81 3.67
CA THR A 439 -23.68 19.50 4.44
C THR A 439 -23.39 21.01 4.50
N LYS A 440 -24.30 21.83 3.96
CA LYS A 440 -24.10 23.29 3.77
C LYS A 440 -23.75 24.09 5.05
N GLY A 441 -24.04 23.55 6.24
CA GLY A 441 -23.70 24.16 7.54
C GLY A 441 -22.30 23.83 8.07
N SER A 442 -21.50 23.06 7.33
CA SER A 442 -20.17 22.59 7.73
C SER A 442 -19.02 23.47 7.24
N ARG A 443 -19.33 24.68 6.73
CA ARG A 443 -18.33 25.70 6.38
C ARG A 443 -18.39 26.78 7.45
N PRO A 444 -17.29 27.04 8.17
CA PRO A 444 -15.94 26.48 8.02
C PRO A 444 -15.82 25.01 8.46
N VAL A 445 -14.86 24.28 7.86
CA VAL A 445 -14.53 22.89 8.25
C VAL A 445 -14.30 22.87 9.76
N LYS A 446 -14.91 21.95 10.50
CA LYS A 446 -14.73 21.88 11.97
C LYS A 446 -13.52 21.01 12.33
N GLY A 447 -12.87 21.28 13.47
CA GLY A 447 -11.70 20.52 13.94
C GLY A 447 -11.93 19.00 14.03
N ASN A 448 -13.16 18.58 14.37
CA ASN A 448 -13.54 17.16 14.39
C ASN A 448 -13.52 16.47 13.00
N ILE A 449 -13.81 17.19 11.91
CA ILE A 449 -13.71 16.66 10.54
C ILE A 449 -12.23 16.52 10.17
N LEU A 450 -11.39 17.49 10.55
CA LEU A 450 -9.94 17.40 10.33
C LEU A 450 -9.33 16.21 11.06
N LEU A 451 -9.70 15.98 12.32
CA LEU A 451 -9.29 14.79 13.07
C LEU A 451 -9.73 13.50 12.40
N ALA A 452 -10.96 13.45 11.86
CA ALA A 452 -11.46 12.28 11.14
C ALA A 452 -10.63 11.99 9.88
N VAL A 453 -10.30 13.02 9.10
CA VAL A 453 -9.44 12.87 7.91
C VAL A 453 -8.02 12.48 8.30
N HIS A 454 -7.48 13.06 9.38
CA HIS A 454 -6.15 12.70 9.88
C HIS A 454 -6.09 11.23 10.34
N LEU A 455 -7.11 10.74 11.06
CA LEU A 455 -7.22 9.33 11.41
C LEU A 455 -7.23 8.43 10.18
N LEU A 456 -8.01 8.79 9.15
CA LEU A 456 -8.05 8.06 7.88
C LEU A 456 -6.70 8.05 7.17
N TYR A 457 -5.98 9.17 7.19
CA TYR A 457 -4.60 9.23 6.73
C TYR A 457 -3.70 8.23 7.49
N VAL A 458 -3.76 8.23 8.82
CA VAL A 458 -2.96 7.29 9.63
C VAL A 458 -3.34 5.84 9.33
N ILE A 459 -4.63 5.52 9.20
CA ILE A 459 -5.10 4.18 8.83
C ILE A 459 -4.48 3.75 7.50
N GLU A 460 -4.35 4.66 6.55
CA GLU A 460 -3.70 4.34 5.28
C GLU A 460 -2.19 4.24 5.35
N ALA A 461 -1.56 5.07 6.17
CA ALA A 461 -0.15 4.92 6.50
C ALA A 461 0.13 3.62 7.28
N LEU A 462 -0.86 3.04 7.96
CA LEU A 462 -0.72 1.73 8.62
C LEU A 462 -1.01 0.56 7.67
N MET A 463 -2.00 0.71 6.80
CA MET A 463 -2.43 -0.36 5.86
C MET A 463 -1.62 -0.38 4.56
N LEU A 464 -0.95 0.73 4.23
CA LEU A 464 -0.07 1.01 3.08
C LEU A 464 -0.27 0.11 1.84
N ARG A 465 -1.50 -0.03 1.38
CA ARG A 465 -1.79 -0.82 0.18
C ARG A 465 -1.25 -0.18 -1.11
N SER A 466 -0.99 1.13 -1.09
CA SER A 466 -0.29 1.86 -2.15
C SER A 466 0.30 3.18 -1.63
N HIS A 467 1.57 3.45 -1.95
CA HIS A 467 2.21 4.73 -1.68
C HIS A 467 1.48 5.89 -2.38
N SER A 468 0.91 5.64 -3.56
CA SER A 468 0.16 6.67 -4.31
C SER A 468 -1.08 7.15 -3.57
N THR A 469 -1.87 6.21 -3.03
CA THR A 469 -3.09 6.54 -2.27
C THR A 469 -2.77 7.37 -1.04
N MET A 470 -1.71 7.00 -0.32
CA MET A 470 -1.24 7.76 0.84
C MET A 470 -0.89 9.20 0.45
N VAL A 471 -0.12 9.41 -0.63
CA VAL A 471 0.22 10.76 -1.11
C VAL A 471 -1.03 11.56 -1.48
N THR A 472 -1.99 10.96 -2.20
CA THR A 472 -3.24 11.63 -2.56
C THR A 472 -4.03 12.05 -1.33
N HIS A 473 -4.12 11.20 -0.30
CA HIS A 473 -4.87 11.53 0.91
C HIS A 473 -4.14 12.54 1.80
N VAL A 474 -2.81 12.53 1.82
CA VAL A 474 -2.04 13.60 2.44
C VAL A 474 -2.31 14.93 1.73
N LYS A 475 -2.30 14.97 0.40
CA LYS A 475 -2.62 16.20 -0.36
C LYS A 475 -4.03 16.70 -0.04
N GLY A 476 -5.01 15.79 0.04
CA GLY A 476 -6.38 16.10 0.44
C GLY A 476 -6.44 16.68 1.86
N LEU A 477 -5.76 16.05 2.82
CA LEU A 477 -5.67 16.52 4.21
C LEU A 477 -4.99 17.89 4.30
N ILE A 478 -3.88 18.12 3.60
CA ILE A 478 -3.18 19.41 3.53
C ILE A 478 -4.12 20.49 2.98
N SER A 479 -4.85 20.18 1.92
CA SER A 479 -5.80 21.11 1.30
C SER A 479 -6.93 21.49 2.27
N LEU A 480 -7.46 20.52 3.01
CA LEU A 480 -8.47 20.75 4.05
C LEU A 480 -7.92 21.57 5.22
N LEU A 481 -6.69 21.30 5.67
CA LEU A 481 -6.03 22.07 6.73
C LEU A 481 -5.77 23.53 6.31
N ASN A 482 -5.35 23.74 5.06
CA ASN A 482 -5.13 25.07 4.51
C ASN A 482 -6.46 25.85 4.42
N GLU A 483 -7.52 25.20 3.96
CA GLU A 483 -8.85 25.82 3.90
C GLU A 483 -9.43 26.10 5.30
N TYR A 484 -9.17 25.21 6.26
CA TYR A 484 -9.50 25.44 7.65
C TYR A 484 -8.77 26.66 8.23
N LYS A 485 -7.45 26.75 8.02
CA LYS A 485 -6.61 27.85 8.50
C LYS A 485 -7.07 29.22 7.97
N LYS A 486 -7.54 29.30 6.73
CA LYS A 486 -8.07 30.55 6.16
C LYS A 486 -9.33 31.05 6.87
N ASN A 487 -10.16 30.14 7.35
CA ASN A 487 -11.44 30.44 7.97
C ASN A 487 -11.39 30.36 9.49
N LEU A 488 -10.18 30.34 10.06
CA LEU A 488 -9.97 30.10 11.46
C LEU A 488 -10.38 31.32 12.27
N GLU A 489 -11.51 31.21 12.99
CA GLU A 489 -11.87 32.17 14.03
C GLU A 489 -10.88 32.00 15.20
N ALA A 490 -10.41 33.10 15.80
CA ALA A 490 -9.39 33.10 16.84
C ALA A 490 -9.75 32.28 18.11
N SER A 491 -10.98 31.75 18.22
CA SER A 491 -11.49 30.99 19.37
C SER A 491 -11.35 29.46 19.27
N ASP A 492 -10.96 28.87 18.14
CA ASP A 492 -10.84 27.40 18.01
C ASP A 492 -9.43 26.91 18.41
N ALA A 493 -9.18 26.86 19.72
CA ALA A 493 -7.90 26.44 20.29
C ALA A 493 -7.53 24.99 19.92
N ASP A 494 -8.53 24.09 19.88
CA ASP A 494 -8.35 22.70 19.49
C ASP A 494 -7.91 22.60 18.02
N GLY A 495 -8.58 23.36 17.16
CA GLY A 495 -8.22 23.57 15.76
C GLY A 495 -6.78 23.99 15.50
N ASN A 496 -6.33 24.98 16.27
CA ASN A 496 -4.97 25.49 16.19
C ASN A 496 -3.95 24.44 16.58
N LEU A 497 -4.23 23.66 17.63
CA LEU A 497 -3.31 22.60 18.03
C LEU A 497 -3.27 21.47 16.99
N ILE A 498 -4.43 20.98 16.54
CA ILE A 498 -4.51 19.94 15.53
C ILE A 498 -3.82 20.37 14.23
N SER A 499 -4.01 21.61 13.80
CA SER A 499 -3.36 22.14 12.60
C SER A 499 -1.85 22.29 12.78
N SER A 500 -1.38 22.82 13.92
CA SER A 500 0.06 22.91 14.21
C SER A 500 0.72 21.54 14.25
N GLU A 501 0.12 20.58 14.93
CA GLU A 501 0.67 19.22 15.07
C GLU A 501 0.63 18.46 13.74
N THR A 502 -0.47 18.55 13.00
CA THR A 502 -0.60 17.86 11.70
C THR A 502 0.35 18.47 10.67
N GLN A 503 0.57 19.79 10.70
CA GLN A 503 1.49 20.47 9.80
C GLN A 503 2.96 20.26 10.18
N MET A 504 3.28 20.01 11.46
CA MET A 504 4.64 19.73 11.94
C MET A 504 5.08 18.28 11.72
N THR A 505 4.14 17.35 11.56
CA THR A 505 4.51 15.95 11.25
C THR A 505 5.19 15.83 9.88
N SER A 506 6.09 14.86 9.72
CA SER A 506 6.81 14.49 8.48
C SER A 506 5.91 14.20 7.26
N THR A 507 4.60 14.30 7.43
CA THR A 507 3.56 14.01 6.45
C THR A 507 3.64 14.95 5.26
N GLN A 508 4.02 16.23 5.43
CA GLN A 508 4.14 17.19 4.31
C GLN A 508 5.50 17.21 3.63
N LEU A 509 6.58 16.85 4.34
CA LEU A 509 7.95 16.89 3.81
C LEU A 509 8.08 16.09 2.51
N PHE A 510 7.70 14.80 2.54
CA PHE A 510 7.86 13.92 1.38
C PHE A 510 6.98 14.32 0.20
N PRO A 511 5.67 14.59 0.36
CA PRO A 511 4.85 15.09 -0.75
C PRO A 511 5.37 16.39 -1.35
N ALA A 512 5.89 17.34 -0.55
CA ALA A 512 6.47 18.58 -1.05
C ALA A 512 7.74 18.29 -1.87
N LEU A 513 8.63 17.44 -1.37
CA LEU A 513 9.83 17.01 -2.09
C LEU A 513 9.51 16.27 -3.40
N VAL A 514 8.51 15.38 -3.40
CA VAL A 514 8.07 14.61 -4.57
C VAL A 514 7.44 15.51 -5.63
N ASN A 515 6.60 16.48 -5.23
CA ASN A 515 5.96 17.38 -6.19
C ASN A 515 6.87 18.53 -6.65
N GLY A 516 7.99 18.75 -5.94
CA GLY A 516 8.80 19.95 -6.12
C GLY A 516 8.11 21.23 -5.68
N GLU A 517 7.32 21.15 -4.62
CA GLU A 517 6.61 22.27 -4.00
C GLU A 517 7.32 22.69 -2.71
N ASP A 518 7.06 23.91 -2.24
CA ASP A 518 7.47 24.34 -0.91
C ASP A 518 6.61 23.64 0.16
N HIS A 519 7.13 23.55 1.39
CA HIS A 519 6.32 23.10 2.51
C HIS A 519 5.19 24.11 2.75
N GLY A 520 3.97 23.65 3.07
CA GLY A 520 2.83 24.54 3.31
C GLY A 520 2.98 25.48 4.52
N LEU A 521 4.01 25.26 5.34
CA LEU A 521 4.36 26.08 6.50
C LEU A 521 5.48 27.07 6.21
N ASP A 522 6.15 26.96 5.06
CA ASP A 522 7.29 27.79 4.71
C ASP A 522 6.82 29.19 4.27
N SER A 523 6.31 29.93 5.25
CA SER A 523 5.86 31.31 5.13
C SER A 523 6.64 32.17 6.12
N PRO A 524 6.98 33.42 5.76
CA PRO A 524 7.72 34.32 6.64
C PRO A 524 7.07 34.44 8.03
N ASN A 525 5.75 34.55 8.05
CA ASN A 525 4.96 34.70 9.27
C ASN A 525 5.04 33.50 10.22
N TRP A 526 5.29 32.29 9.71
CA TRP A 526 5.38 31.09 10.55
C TRP A 526 6.72 31.03 11.28
N LEU A 527 7.81 31.41 10.61
CA LEU A 527 9.15 31.48 11.22
C LEU A 527 9.21 32.54 12.34
N ASP A 528 8.51 33.66 12.16
CA ASP A 528 8.50 34.75 13.14
C ASP A 528 7.60 34.47 14.37
N SER A 529 6.63 33.56 14.26
CA SER A 529 5.62 33.32 15.32
C SER A 529 5.96 32.21 16.32
N GLN A 530 7.00 31.41 16.06
CA GLN A 530 7.30 30.20 16.83
C GLN A 530 8.51 30.31 17.76
N LEU A 531 9.16 31.47 17.88
CA LEU A 531 10.22 31.68 18.86
C LEU A 531 9.60 32.15 20.18
N PRO A 532 9.38 31.28 21.19
CA PRO A 532 9.13 31.78 22.53
C PRO A 532 10.32 32.66 22.93
N PRO A 533 10.11 33.81 23.60
CA PRO A 533 11.21 34.65 24.03
C PRO A 533 12.10 33.80 24.92
N SER A 534 13.32 33.55 24.45
CA SER A 534 14.37 32.91 25.21
C SER A 534 14.59 33.76 26.45
N ASN A 535 14.05 33.31 27.59
CA ASN A 535 14.38 33.86 28.90
C ASN A 535 15.64 33.10 29.37
N PRO A 536 16.85 33.67 29.25
CA PRO A 536 18.10 32.95 29.46
C PRO A 536 18.42 32.66 30.95
N SER A 537 17.48 32.88 31.87
CA SER A 537 17.73 32.88 33.32
C SER A 537 17.11 31.71 34.09
N ALA A 538 16.38 30.80 33.43
CA ALA A 538 15.88 29.58 34.08
C ALA A 538 16.87 28.42 33.88
N THR A 539 17.16 27.68 34.95
CA THR A 539 17.92 26.41 34.88
C THR A 539 17.26 25.49 33.86
N VAL A 540 17.97 25.21 32.77
CA VAL A 540 17.49 24.38 31.67
C VAL A 540 17.24 22.97 32.20
N THR A 541 16.00 22.54 32.16
CA THR A 541 15.62 21.15 32.47
C THR A 541 15.84 20.28 31.23
N SER A 542 16.08 18.98 31.38
CA SER A 542 16.26 18.04 30.25
C SER A 542 15.06 18.03 29.27
N HIS A 543 13.87 18.40 29.75
CA HIS A 543 12.70 18.59 28.91
C HIS A 543 12.87 19.77 27.94
N GLN A 544 13.52 20.84 28.39
CA GLN A 544 13.74 22.04 27.60
C GLN A 544 14.76 21.83 26.48
N THR A 545 15.81 21.02 26.69
CA THR A 545 16.78 20.66 25.64
C THR A 545 16.13 19.82 24.54
N THR A 546 15.30 18.85 24.91
CA THR A 546 14.53 18.03 23.96
C THR A 546 13.55 18.87 23.13
N GLN A 547 12.87 19.83 23.77
CA GLN A 547 11.95 20.73 23.09
C GLN A 547 12.69 21.68 22.13
N GLN A 548 13.82 22.26 22.54
CA GLN A 548 14.62 23.11 21.65
C GLN A 548 15.15 22.32 20.45
N ALA A 549 15.61 21.08 20.68
CA ALA A 549 16.01 20.18 19.60
C ALA A 549 14.86 19.93 18.62
N TRP A 550 13.63 19.73 19.13
CA TRP A 550 12.43 19.60 18.29
C TRP A 550 12.19 20.81 17.40
N GLU A 551 12.12 21.99 18.00
CA GLU A 551 11.79 23.25 17.32
C GLU A 551 12.80 23.52 16.20
N THR A 552 14.09 23.31 16.51
CA THR A 552 15.19 23.41 15.53
C THR A 552 15.01 22.44 14.36
N MET A 553 14.55 21.22 14.64
CA MET A 553 14.31 20.22 13.59
C MET A 553 13.11 20.53 12.72
N VAL A 554 12.01 20.98 13.32
CA VAL A 554 10.81 21.33 12.57
C VAL A 554 11.10 22.49 11.63
N GLN A 555 11.83 23.52 12.09
CA GLN A 555 12.26 24.64 11.25
C GLN A 555 13.07 24.14 10.03
N SER A 556 13.98 23.19 10.26
CA SER A 556 14.77 22.58 9.19
C SER A 556 13.88 21.82 8.20
N TYR A 557 12.94 20.99 8.69
CA TYR A 557 11.99 20.22 7.87
C TYR A 557 11.13 21.10 6.98
N VAL A 558 10.65 22.23 7.49
CA VAL A 558 9.82 23.16 6.75
C VAL A 558 10.59 23.81 5.59
N ALA A 559 11.87 24.13 5.79
CA ALA A 559 12.68 24.82 4.79
C ALA A 559 13.39 23.89 3.78
N ILE A 560 13.53 22.58 4.07
CA ILE A 560 14.17 21.59 3.18
C ILE A 560 13.50 21.53 1.78
N PRO A 561 12.16 21.42 1.64
CA PRO A 561 11.51 21.39 0.33
C PRO A 561 11.80 22.62 -0.54
N ARG A 562 11.82 23.81 0.09
CA ARG A 562 12.18 25.06 -0.61
C ARG A 562 13.59 25.01 -1.14
N LEU A 563 14.56 24.57 -0.34
CA LEU A 563 15.94 24.41 -0.80
C LEU A 563 16.02 23.44 -2.00
N ALA A 564 15.33 22.29 -1.92
CA ALA A 564 15.28 21.31 -3.01
C ALA A 564 14.69 21.90 -4.30
N ARG A 565 13.58 22.63 -4.20
CA ARG A 565 12.96 23.31 -5.35
C ARG A 565 13.87 24.37 -5.96
N LEU A 566 14.52 25.18 -5.12
CA LEU A 566 15.44 26.22 -5.59
C LEU A 566 16.67 25.63 -6.30
N ILE A 567 17.24 24.53 -5.80
CA ILE A 567 18.32 23.80 -6.47
C ILE A 567 17.88 23.28 -7.84
N ARG A 568 16.68 22.69 -7.95
CA ARG A 568 16.13 22.25 -9.24
C ARG A 568 15.95 23.41 -10.22
N HIS A 569 15.48 24.56 -9.73
CA HIS A 569 15.34 25.76 -10.56
C HIS A 569 16.70 26.26 -11.07
N LEU A 570 17.74 26.26 -10.22
CA LEU A 570 19.11 26.59 -10.65
C LEU A 570 19.61 25.63 -11.75
N GLN A 571 19.34 24.33 -11.61
CA GLN A 571 19.70 23.34 -12.64
C GLN A 571 18.98 23.57 -13.97
N ALA A 572 17.71 23.98 -13.92
CA ALA A 572 16.92 24.27 -15.11
C ALA A 572 17.28 25.62 -15.76
N SER A 573 17.91 26.55 -15.04
CA SER A 573 18.19 27.91 -15.49
C SER A 573 19.52 28.44 -14.94
N PRO A 574 20.66 27.95 -15.43
CA PRO A 574 21.99 28.26 -14.89
C PRO A 574 22.43 29.72 -15.11
N GLU A 575 21.79 30.48 -16.00
CA GLU A 575 22.19 31.85 -16.34
C GLU A 575 21.70 32.93 -15.35
N ASN A 576 20.81 32.58 -14.41
CA ASN A 576 20.22 33.54 -13.49
C ASN A 576 21.05 33.67 -12.20
N ALA A 577 21.76 34.80 -12.03
CA ALA A 577 22.60 35.05 -10.85
C ALA A 577 21.82 35.36 -9.55
N ASN A 578 20.62 35.94 -9.62
CA ASN A 578 19.84 36.32 -8.44
C ASN A 578 19.38 35.12 -7.56
N PRO A 579 18.82 34.02 -8.11
CA PRO A 579 18.46 32.86 -7.29
C PRO A 579 19.67 32.21 -6.59
N GLU A 580 20.88 32.31 -7.16
CA GLU A 580 22.08 31.67 -6.64
C GLU A 580 22.38 32.06 -5.17
N GLN A 581 22.40 33.36 -4.87
CA GLN A 581 22.71 33.84 -3.53
C GLN A 581 21.65 33.41 -2.50
N GLN A 582 20.37 33.48 -2.86
CA GLN A 582 19.28 33.04 -1.99
C GLN A 582 19.40 31.54 -1.66
N VAL A 583 19.77 30.71 -2.63
CA VAL A 583 19.98 29.27 -2.42
C VAL A 583 21.16 29.02 -1.49
N ILE A 584 22.29 29.73 -1.71
CA ILE A 584 23.50 29.61 -0.88
C ILE A 584 23.21 30.00 0.57
N ASP A 585 22.52 31.12 0.80
CA ASP A 585 22.20 31.59 2.14
C ASP A 585 21.26 30.63 2.87
N LEU A 586 20.23 30.12 2.18
CA LEU A 586 19.33 29.13 2.75
C LEU A 586 20.05 27.81 3.07
N ALA A 587 20.91 27.32 2.16
CA ALA A 587 21.70 26.12 2.38
C ALA A 587 22.66 26.29 3.55
N ARG A 588 23.31 27.45 3.67
CA ARG A 588 24.25 27.75 4.77
C ARG A 588 23.51 27.81 6.10
N HIS A 589 22.35 28.46 6.14
CA HIS A 589 21.51 28.49 7.32
C HIS A 589 21.10 27.07 7.74
N LEU A 590 20.52 26.28 6.84
CA LEU A 590 20.10 24.90 7.13
C LEU A 590 21.26 24.00 7.54
N TYR A 591 22.41 24.11 6.88
CA TYR A 591 23.58 23.30 7.19
C TYR A 591 24.16 23.65 8.57
N ALA A 592 24.15 24.93 8.96
CA ALA A 592 24.57 25.39 10.28
C ALA A 592 23.54 25.09 11.39
N THR A 593 22.25 25.01 11.06
CA THR A 593 21.18 24.65 11.99
C THR A 593 21.30 23.17 12.37
N THR A 594 21.79 22.94 13.59
CA THR A 594 21.93 21.62 14.20
C THR A 594 21.46 21.66 15.65
N ILE A 595 21.17 20.49 16.24
CA ILE A 595 20.87 20.39 17.67
C ILE A 595 22.13 20.72 18.49
N ASP A 596 21.96 21.02 19.78
CA ASP A 596 23.10 21.29 20.67
C ASP A 596 24.15 20.16 20.54
N PRO A 597 25.43 20.46 20.26
CA PRO A 597 26.48 19.44 20.15
C PRO A 597 26.63 18.60 21.43
N ASN A 598 26.20 19.11 22.59
CA ASN A 598 26.20 18.39 23.86
C ASN A 598 24.95 17.51 24.05
N PHE A 599 23.96 17.56 23.16
CA PHE A 599 22.72 16.81 23.31
C PHE A 599 22.97 15.30 23.48
N PHE A 600 23.86 14.71 22.67
CA PHE A 600 24.18 13.29 22.75
C PHE A 600 24.94 12.92 24.02
N SER A 601 25.88 13.76 24.46
CA SER A 601 26.63 13.52 25.69
C SER A 601 25.74 13.67 26.93
N GLU A 602 24.83 14.65 26.92
CA GLU A 602 23.81 14.84 27.95
C GLU A 602 22.85 13.63 28.01
N ALA A 603 22.26 13.24 26.88
CA ALA A 603 21.37 12.07 26.80
C ALA A 603 22.06 10.78 27.26
N THR A 604 23.35 10.64 26.95
CA THR A 604 24.16 9.51 27.43
C THR A 604 24.40 9.59 28.94
N SER A 605 24.73 10.77 29.47
CA SER A 605 24.96 10.99 30.90
C SER A 605 23.71 10.75 31.75
N LEU A 606 22.53 11.02 31.20
CA LEU A 606 21.23 10.77 31.80
C LEU A 606 20.77 9.30 31.67
N GLY A 607 21.54 8.47 30.95
CA GLY A 607 21.19 7.08 30.65
C GLY A 607 19.94 6.96 29.76
N GLU A 608 19.61 7.99 28.99
CA GLU A 608 18.52 7.96 28.01
C GLU A 608 18.95 7.33 26.68
N LEU A 609 20.23 7.48 26.35
CA LEU A 609 20.93 6.86 25.24
C LEU A 609 22.11 6.06 25.78
N TRP A 610 22.33 4.84 25.28
CA TRP A 610 23.58 4.11 25.55
C TRP A 610 24.00 3.33 24.31
N VAL A 611 25.24 2.86 24.33
CA VAL A 611 25.80 2.02 23.27
C VAL A 611 25.86 0.58 23.78
N GLU A 612 25.34 -0.36 23.00
CA GLU A 612 25.33 -1.79 23.30
C GLU A 612 25.91 -2.61 22.13
N PRO A 613 26.39 -3.84 22.37
CA PRO A 613 26.84 -4.71 21.28
C PRO A 613 25.72 -5.02 20.28
N THR A 614 26.06 -5.06 19.00
CA THR A 614 25.11 -5.45 17.97
C THR A 614 24.90 -6.96 17.97
N ILE A 615 23.67 -7.39 18.15
CA ILE A 615 23.18 -8.78 18.18
C ILE A 615 22.63 -9.20 16.81
N LEU A 616 22.26 -8.25 15.96
CA LEU A 616 21.72 -8.54 14.63
C LEU A 616 22.84 -9.00 13.70
N ASP A 617 22.90 -10.30 13.38
CA ASP A 617 23.97 -10.93 12.59
C ASP A 617 24.35 -10.17 11.30
N ASP A 618 23.35 -9.78 10.49
CA ASP A 618 23.57 -9.07 9.22
C ASP A 618 24.20 -7.67 9.40
N LEU A 619 24.07 -7.09 10.59
CA LEU A 619 24.52 -5.75 10.94
C LEU A 619 25.82 -5.79 11.77
N ALA A 620 26.03 -6.81 12.59
CA ALA A 620 27.15 -6.92 13.53
C ALA A 620 28.52 -6.86 12.85
N ASP A 621 28.65 -7.42 11.64
CA ASP A 621 29.88 -7.39 10.82
C ASP A 621 30.28 -5.98 10.37
N VAL A 622 29.32 -5.07 10.30
CA VAL A 622 29.50 -3.72 9.76
C VAL A 622 29.45 -2.68 10.88
N MET A 623 28.54 -2.88 11.83
CA MET A 623 28.28 -2.03 12.98
C MET A 623 28.35 -2.92 14.22
N PRO A 624 29.52 -3.04 14.87
CA PRO A 624 29.69 -3.92 16.03
C PRO A 624 28.95 -3.41 17.28
N THR A 625 28.53 -2.15 17.26
CA THR A 625 27.75 -1.53 18.32
C THR A 625 26.48 -0.89 17.75
N SER A 626 25.45 -0.85 18.57
CA SER A 626 24.12 -0.27 18.28
C SER A 626 23.70 0.63 19.43
N TYR A 627 22.71 1.49 19.18
CA TYR A 627 22.13 2.32 20.22
C TYR A 627 21.02 1.58 20.97
N GLY A 628 21.07 1.67 22.28
CA GLY A 628 19.93 1.41 23.16
C GLY A 628 19.31 2.72 23.63
N PHE A 629 17.98 2.71 23.77
CA PHE A 629 17.21 3.89 24.12
C PHE A 629 16.30 3.60 25.32
N LYS A 630 16.25 4.54 26.25
CA LYS A 630 15.35 4.49 27.40
C LYS A 630 13.91 4.81 27.01
N SER A 631 13.74 5.65 25.98
CA SER A 631 12.43 6.17 25.56
C SER A 631 12.29 6.16 24.04
N SER A 632 11.10 5.80 23.56
CA SER A 632 10.76 5.93 22.14
C SER A 632 10.70 7.38 21.66
N LYS A 633 10.56 8.36 22.55
CA LYS A 633 10.57 9.79 22.18
C LYS A 633 11.92 10.19 21.62
N LEU A 634 12.99 9.80 22.31
CA LEU A 634 14.35 10.07 21.88
C LEU A 634 14.65 9.42 20.53
N VAL A 635 14.14 8.21 20.30
CA VAL A 635 14.21 7.51 19.01
C VAL A 635 13.54 8.32 17.91
N SER A 636 12.31 8.78 18.11
CA SER A 636 11.60 9.58 17.10
C SER A 636 12.26 10.92 16.83
N LEU A 637 12.76 11.61 17.88
CA LEU A 637 13.53 12.85 17.73
C LEU A 637 14.79 12.63 16.90
N LEU A 638 15.58 11.62 17.24
CA LEU A 638 16.83 11.34 16.53
C LEU A 638 16.59 10.85 15.10
N ALA A 639 15.53 10.08 14.85
CA ALA A 639 15.15 9.69 13.51
C ALA A 639 14.85 10.92 12.64
N ILE A 640 14.09 11.89 13.17
CA ILE A 640 13.76 13.14 12.47
C ILE A 640 15.03 13.97 12.27
N TYR A 641 15.84 14.14 13.32
CA TYR A 641 17.11 14.87 13.23
C TYR A 641 18.03 14.30 12.15
N TRP A 642 18.32 12.99 12.17
CA TRP A 642 19.22 12.37 11.20
C TRP A 642 18.65 12.37 9.78
N MET A 643 17.33 12.22 9.62
CA MET A 643 16.70 12.35 8.31
C MET A 643 16.84 13.77 7.75
N ALA A 644 16.60 14.82 8.55
CA ALA A 644 16.86 16.21 8.13
C ALA A 644 18.31 16.39 7.72
N ARG A 645 19.27 15.96 8.55
CA ARG A 645 20.69 16.14 8.26
C ARG A 645 21.12 15.40 6.99
N LEU A 646 20.65 14.17 6.74
CA LEU A 646 20.92 13.42 5.51
C LEU A 646 20.35 14.10 4.26
N LEU A 647 19.15 14.70 4.37
CA LEU A 647 18.55 15.47 3.29
C LEU A 647 19.33 16.76 3.01
N ILE A 648 19.71 17.49 4.06
CA ILE A 648 20.50 18.72 3.96
C ILE A 648 21.87 18.42 3.34
N CYS A 649 22.58 17.37 3.78
CA CYS A 649 23.86 16.98 3.19
C CYS A 649 23.73 16.65 1.70
N GLY A 650 22.68 15.89 1.32
CA GLY A 650 22.40 15.58 -0.08
C GLY A 650 22.10 16.83 -0.93
N LEU A 651 21.36 17.79 -0.39
CA LEU A 651 21.05 19.05 -1.04
C LEU A 651 22.28 19.94 -1.19
N VAL A 652 23.10 20.07 -0.15
CA VAL A 652 24.36 20.83 -0.18
C VAL A 652 25.32 20.24 -1.20
N GLU A 653 25.49 18.91 -1.22
CA GLU A 653 26.33 18.26 -2.22
C GLU A 653 25.82 18.51 -3.65
N LYS A 654 24.50 18.40 -3.87
CA LYS A 654 23.91 18.67 -5.18
C LYS A 654 24.15 20.12 -5.58
N LEU A 655 24.02 21.07 -4.65
CA LEU A 655 24.32 22.47 -4.87
C LEU A 655 25.79 22.69 -5.24
N VAL A 656 26.73 22.06 -4.53
CA VAL A 656 28.18 22.09 -4.85
C VAL A 656 28.47 21.57 -6.26
N SER A 657 27.80 20.49 -6.67
CA SER A 657 27.95 19.96 -8.02
C SER A 657 27.33 20.85 -9.12
N THR A 658 26.33 21.65 -8.77
CA THR A 658 25.58 22.48 -9.74
C THR A 658 26.22 23.86 -9.90
N VAL A 659 26.71 24.44 -8.82
CA VAL A 659 27.20 25.82 -8.75
C VAL A 659 28.60 25.84 -8.13
N PRO A 660 29.67 25.90 -8.94
CA PRO A 660 31.05 25.78 -8.45
C PRO A 660 31.45 26.83 -7.39
N SER A 661 30.85 28.04 -7.42
CA SER A 661 31.11 29.11 -6.45
C SER A 661 30.78 28.70 -5.00
N THR A 662 29.87 27.75 -4.82
CA THR A 662 29.45 27.27 -3.50
C THR A 662 30.55 26.50 -2.74
N SER A 663 31.58 26.01 -3.44
CA SER A 663 32.76 25.39 -2.83
C SER A 663 33.53 26.33 -1.89
N LEU A 664 33.31 27.65 -2.01
CA LEU A 664 33.84 28.64 -1.06
C LEU A 664 33.18 28.58 0.32
N PHE A 665 31.95 28.06 0.39
CA PHE A 665 31.15 28.02 1.62
C PHE A 665 31.03 26.61 2.20
N PHE A 666 31.06 25.59 1.34
CA PHE A 666 30.93 24.19 1.74
C PHE A 666 32.18 23.41 1.34
N ASP A 667 32.78 22.79 2.35
CA ASP A 667 33.89 21.87 2.18
C ASP A 667 33.32 20.48 1.86
N GLY A 668 33.45 20.07 0.59
CA GLY A 668 32.85 18.82 0.08
C GLY A 668 33.27 17.57 0.86
N ASP A 669 34.51 17.54 1.37
CA ASP A 669 35.01 16.42 2.16
C ASP A 669 34.35 16.39 3.55
N LYS A 670 34.12 17.55 4.17
CA LYS A 670 33.40 17.62 5.44
C LYS A 670 31.94 17.22 5.30
N VAL A 671 31.29 17.65 4.23
CA VAL A 671 29.90 17.25 3.92
C VAL A 671 29.84 15.74 3.71
N GLU A 672 30.80 15.14 2.98
CA GLU A 672 30.88 13.69 2.80
C GLU A 672 31.05 12.94 4.13
N VAL A 673 31.97 13.39 4.98
CA VAL A 673 32.24 12.76 6.29
C VAL A 673 31.01 12.83 7.18
N GLU A 674 30.33 13.98 7.21
CA GLU A 674 29.10 14.14 7.98
C GLU A 674 27.97 13.26 7.46
N ASP A 675 27.73 13.24 6.14
CA ASP A 675 26.68 12.46 5.48
C ASP A 675 26.83 10.95 5.77
N ILE A 676 28.05 10.43 5.63
CA ILE A 676 28.40 9.04 5.95
C ILE A 676 28.29 8.76 7.45
N GLY A 677 28.72 9.71 8.28
CA GLY A 677 28.62 9.62 9.74
C GLY A 677 27.17 9.43 10.17
N ILE A 678 26.28 10.33 9.76
CA ILE A 678 24.85 10.27 10.08
C ILE A 678 24.20 8.98 9.54
N ALA A 679 24.54 8.56 8.32
CA ALA A 679 24.03 7.31 7.77
C ALA A 679 24.45 6.09 8.59
N SER A 680 25.62 6.15 9.24
CA SER A 680 26.08 5.12 10.18
C SER A 680 25.32 5.20 11.51
N GLU A 681 25.05 6.40 12.03
CA GLU A 681 24.22 6.60 13.23
C GLU A 681 22.81 6.00 13.05
N VAL A 682 22.19 6.22 11.88
CA VAL A 682 20.91 5.60 11.50
C VAL A 682 20.97 4.07 11.60
N LEU A 683 22.07 3.46 11.17
CA LEU A 683 22.23 2.01 11.24
C LEU A 683 22.37 1.52 12.68
N MET A 684 22.97 2.31 13.59
CA MET A 684 23.04 1.96 15.01
C MET A 684 21.65 1.93 15.68
N MET A 685 20.66 2.65 15.17
CA MET A 685 19.26 2.59 15.65
C MET A 685 18.52 1.31 15.23
N VAL A 686 18.98 0.63 14.18
CA VAL A 686 18.23 -0.47 13.56
C VAL A 686 17.95 -1.59 14.55
N GLN A 687 18.95 -1.94 15.36
CA GLN A 687 18.82 -3.00 16.36
C GLN A 687 17.65 -2.73 17.31
N TYR A 688 17.55 -1.54 17.90
CA TYR A 688 16.49 -1.20 18.85
C TYR A 688 15.08 -1.47 18.27
N VAL A 689 14.87 -1.14 17.00
CA VAL A 689 13.59 -1.38 16.33
C VAL A 689 13.34 -2.88 16.08
N PHE A 690 14.40 -3.66 15.86
CA PHE A 690 14.30 -5.12 15.64
C PHE A 690 14.28 -5.95 16.92
N THR A 691 14.91 -5.53 18.01
CA THR A 691 14.95 -6.25 19.29
C THR A 691 13.73 -5.94 20.16
N GLY A 692 13.22 -4.70 20.10
CA GLY A 692 11.96 -4.32 20.73
C GLY A 692 10.74 -5.11 20.22
N LEU A 693 10.85 -5.77 19.07
CA LEU A 693 9.83 -6.68 18.51
C LEU A 693 9.60 -7.94 19.37
N ALA A 694 10.55 -8.34 20.20
CA ALA A 694 10.51 -9.64 20.86
C ALA A 694 9.73 -9.66 22.18
N GLY A 695 9.42 -8.49 22.76
CA GLY A 695 8.92 -8.41 24.15
C GLY A 695 7.73 -7.49 24.45
N THR A 696 7.33 -6.59 23.55
CA THR A 696 6.30 -5.57 23.83
C THR A 696 5.34 -5.36 22.65
N ASP A 697 4.15 -4.85 22.95
CA ASP A 697 2.94 -4.74 22.10
C ASP A 697 3.17 -4.44 20.60
N SER A 698 2.46 -5.17 19.73
CA SER A 698 2.71 -5.27 18.28
C SER A 698 2.58 -3.96 17.49
N ASP A 699 1.85 -2.98 18.01
CA ASP A 699 1.32 -1.89 17.20
C ASP A 699 2.27 -0.68 17.13
N MET A 700 2.85 -0.28 18.26
CA MET A 700 3.88 0.78 18.34
C MET A 700 5.12 0.41 17.53
N VAL A 701 5.44 -0.88 17.51
CA VAL A 701 6.65 -1.39 16.87
C VAL A 701 6.61 -1.15 15.37
N ARG A 702 5.51 -1.43 14.67
CA ARG A 702 5.49 -1.26 13.22
C ARG A 702 5.42 0.20 12.74
N ILE A 703 4.85 1.12 13.52
CA ILE A 703 4.96 2.55 13.19
C ILE A 703 6.42 3.00 13.26
N LYS A 704 7.15 2.55 14.29
CA LYS A 704 8.60 2.75 14.38
C LYS A 704 9.32 2.08 13.21
N GLN A 705 8.85 0.92 12.74
CA GLN A 705 9.37 0.29 11.52
C GLN A 705 9.16 1.15 10.28
N LEU A 706 8.01 1.82 10.13
CA LEU A 706 7.76 2.72 9.00
C LEU A 706 8.62 3.98 9.05
N GLN A 707 8.87 4.53 10.23
CA GLN A 707 9.81 5.63 10.43
C GLN A 707 11.24 5.20 10.14
N LEU A 708 11.64 4.03 10.62
CA LEU A 708 12.95 3.47 10.31
C LEU A 708 13.09 3.16 8.81
N LEU A 709 12.00 2.75 8.15
CA LEU A 709 12.00 2.48 6.71
C LEU A 709 12.32 3.76 5.92
N SER A 710 11.65 4.88 6.20
CA SER A 710 11.95 6.15 5.55
C SER A 710 13.36 6.64 5.89
N LEU A 711 13.81 6.44 7.14
CA LEU A 711 15.17 6.78 7.56
C LEU A 711 16.25 5.96 6.83
N LEU A 712 16.04 4.64 6.67
CA LEU A 712 16.92 3.75 5.90
C LEU A 712 16.94 4.10 4.41
N GLN A 713 15.81 4.53 3.85
CA GLN A 713 15.74 5.05 2.48
C GLN A 713 16.61 6.30 2.32
N THR A 714 16.50 7.26 3.24
CA THR A 714 17.32 8.48 3.21
C THR A 714 18.81 8.15 3.43
N ALA A 715 19.14 7.24 4.35
CA ALA A 715 20.52 6.81 4.61
C ALA A 715 21.14 6.05 3.43
N CYS A 716 20.36 5.26 2.69
CA CYS A 716 20.79 4.65 1.42
C CYS A 716 21.30 5.71 0.44
N GLY A 717 20.69 6.90 0.46
CA GLY A 717 21.10 8.03 -0.36
C GLY A 717 22.51 8.55 -0.07
N ALA A 718 22.93 8.60 1.20
CA ALA A 718 24.30 8.98 1.55
C ALA A 718 25.33 8.00 0.98
N TRP A 719 25.05 6.69 1.11
CA TRP A 719 25.91 5.64 0.55
C TRP A 719 25.93 5.67 -0.98
N TYR A 720 24.80 6.00 -1.62
CA TYR A 720 24.72 6.21 -3.06
C TYR A 720 25.62 7.36 -3.52
N ARG A 721 25.51 8.52 -2.86
CA ARG A 721 26.32 9.71 -3.18
C ARG A 721 27.82 9.46 -2.94
N MET A 722 28.19 8.77 -1.86
CA MET A 722 29.59 8.34 -1.63
C MET A 722 30.13 7.49 -2.78
N GLY A 723 29.34 6.53 -3.29
CA GLY A 723 29.73 5.73 -4.44
C GLY A 723 29.95 6.58 -5.70
N LYS A 724 29.03 7.52 -5.97
CA LYS A 724 29.11 8.42 -7.12
C LYS A 724 30.34 9.33 -7.06
N ARG A 725 30.66 9.89 -5.89
CA ARG A 725 31.88 10.69 -5.68
C ARG A 725 33.14 9.87 -5.93
N ALA A 726 33.20 8.67 -5.36
CA ALA A 726 34.34 7.77 -5.58
C ALA A 726 34.53 7.44 -7.08
N GLU A 727 33.44 7.30 -7.85
CA GLU A 727 33.51 7.08 -9.30
C GLU A 727 34.07 8.28 -10.08
N THR A 728 33.87 9.50 -9.57
CA THR A 728 34.39 10.74 -10.19
C THR A 728 35.85 11.07 -9.86
N LEU A 729 36.43 10.47 -8.81
CA LEU A 729 37.84 10.70 -8.45
C LEU A 729 38.78 10.29 -9.61
N ALA A 730 39.70 11.20 -9.94
CA ALA A 730 40.64 11.08 -11.05
C ALA A 730 41.56 9.83 -10.94
N GLN A 731 42.08 9.38 -12.09
CA GLN A 731 42.82 8.10 -12.27
C GLN A 731 44.23 8.06 -11.65
N GLU A 732 44.52 8.80 -10.59
CA GLU A 732 45.80 8.65 -9.90
C GLU A 732 45.92 7.22 -9.31
N GLU A 733 47.09 6.61 -9.45
CA GLU A 733 47.25 5.18 -9.14
C GLU A 733 47.12 4.89 -7.64
N SER A 734 47.56 5.83 -6.79
CA SER A 734 47.34 5.80 -5.33
C SER A 734 45.86 5.99 -4.95
N SER A 735 45.09 6.74 -5.74
CA SER A 735 43.66 6.97 -5.50
C SER A 735 42.80 5.79 -5.95
N ARG A 736 43.32 4.89 -6.81
CA ARG A 736 42.56 3.75 -7.36
C ARG A 736 42.14 2.74 -6.30
N GLU A 737 43.03 2.40 -5.37
CA GLU A 737 42.70 1.43 -4.32
C GLU A 737 41.69 2.02 -3.34
N GLU A 738 41.87 3.27 -2.92
CA GLU A 738 40.93 3.98 -2.07
C GLU A 738 39.55 4.12 -2.74
N ARG A 739 39.53 4.48 -4.02
CA ARG A 739 38.33 4.55 -4.84
C ARG A 739 37.58 3.22 -4.86
N GLU A 740 38.26 2.10 -5.14
CA GLU A 740 37.60 0.80 -5.16
C GLU A 740 37.07 0.41 -3.78
N ARG A 741 37.84 0.69 -2.71
CA ARG A 741 37.38 0.47 -1.32
C ARG A 741 36.12 1.29 -1.01
N LYS A 742 36.06 2.57 -1.38
CA LYS A 742 34.88 3.43 -1.19
C LYS A 742 33.68 2.91 -1.98
N ILE A 743 33.86 2.55 -3.26
CA ILE A 743 32.80 2.00 -4.11
C ILE A 743 32.27 0.67 -3.54
N GLN A 744 33.15 -0.23 -3.13
CA GLN A 744 32.76 -1.51 -2.55
C GLN A 744 32.01 -1.31 -1.23
N ARG A 745 32.47 -0.41 -0.36
CA ARG A 745 31.76 -0.02 0.87
C ARG A 745 30.38 0.54 0.54
N ALA A 746 30.27 1.51 -0.38
CA ALA A 746 29.00 2.08 -0.81
C ALA A 746 28.01 1.02 -1.26
N ARG A 747 28.44 0.08 -2.11
CA ARG A 747 27.60 -1.03 -2.59
C ARG A 747 27.14 -1.94 -1.46
N LYS A 748 28.04 -2.30 -0.54
CA LYS A 748 27.72 -3.13 0.64
C LYS A 748 26.68 -2.44 1.53
N MET A 749 26.90 -1.17 1.84
CA MET A 749 26.01 -0.39 2.73
C MET A 749 24.64 -0.14 2.11
N LYS A 750 24.57 0.22 0.81
CA LYS A 750 23.29 0.35 0.09
C LYS A 750 22.48 -0.94 0.14
N ARG A 751 23.13 -2.07 -0.15
CA ARG A 751 22.48 -3.38 -0.11
C ARG A 751 22.00 -3.71 1.30
N LEU A 752 22.79 -3.41 2.33
CA LEU A 752 22.38 -3.57 3.72
C LEU A 752 21.13 -2.73 4.05
N CYS A 753 21.10 -1.44 3.67
CA CYS A 753 19.92 -0.59 3.87
C CYS A 753 18.69 -1.15 3.14
N LEU A 754 18.85 -1.61 1.90
CA LEU A 754 17.79 -2.23 1.11
C LEU A 754 17.27 -3.52 1.77
N ASP A 755 18.17 -4.40 2.22
CA ASP A 755 17.80 -5.68 2.83
C ASP A 755 17.09 -5.48 4.17
N LEU A 756 17.59 -4.56 5.01
CA LEU A 756 16.94 -4.15 6.26
C LEU A 756 15.57 -3.51 6.00
N GLY A 757 15.48 -2.58 5.03
CA GLY A 757 14.22 -1.96 4.62
C GLY A 757 13.21 -2.99 4.11
N ASN A 758 13.64 -3.92 3.26
CA ASN A 758 12.81 -5.00 2.74
C ASN A 758 12.39 -6.00 3.83
N ARG A 759 13.18 -6.16 4.89
CA ARG A 759 12.80 -6.95 6.07
C ARG A 759 11.69 -6.25 6.86
N LEU A 760 11.77 -4.92 7.04
CA LEU A 760 10.69 -4.12 7.66
C LEU A 760 9.41 -4.18 6.81
N ILE A 761 9.53 -4.01 5.49
CA ILE A 761 8.45 -4.13 4.50
C ILE A 761 7.75 -5.49 4.57
N ARG A 762 8.52 -6.57 4.75
CA ARG A 762 7.96 -7.92 4.88
C ARG A 762 7.05 -8.04 6.10
N CYS A 763 7.38 -7.35 7.20
CA CYS A 763 6.54 -7.29 8.39
C CYS A 763 5.25 -6.46 8.17
N THR A 764 5.23 -5.56 7.20
CA THR A 764 4.11 -4.65 6.91
C THR A 764 3.32 -5.02 5.65
N GLN A 765 3.65 -6.14 4.99
CA GLN A 765 3.04 -6.59 3.72
C GLN A 765 3.14 -5.58 2.56
N LEU A 766 4.15 -4.71 2.62
CA LEU A 766 4.43 -3.74 1.58
C LEU A 766 5.08 -4.40 0.35
N PRO A 767 4.97 -3.82 -0.85
CA PRO A 767 5.77 -4.24 -1.98
C PRO A 767 7.25 -4.00 -1.68
N PHE A 768 8.11 -4.95 -2.05
CA PHE A 768 9.56 -4.80 -1.92
C PHE A 768 10.05 -3.61 -2.72
N MET A 769 11.00 -2.88 -2.15
CA MET A 769 11.77 -1.89 -2.86
C MET A 769 12.86 -2.60 -3.67
N ASP A 770 13.15 -2.07 -4.84
CA ASP A 770 14.38 -2.37 -5.57
C ASP A 770 15.41 -1.24 -5.38
N MET A 771 16.66 -1.55 -5.71
CA MET A 771 17.76 -0.61 -5.55
C MET A 771 17.59 0.63 -6.43
N GLU A 772 17.12 0.45 -7.67
CA GLU A 772 16.95 1.55 -8.63
C GLU A 772 15.94 2.58 -8.13
N SER A 773 14.82 2.13 -7.58
CA SER A 773 13.80 2.97 -6.96
C SER A 773 14.35 3.74 -5.76
N MET A 774 15.17 3.10 -4.90
CA MET A 774 15.79 3.79 -3.76
C MET A 774 16.78 4.86 -4.20
N GLU A 775 17.62 4.56 -5.20
CA GLU A 775 18.59 5.51 -5.75
C GLU A 775 17.89 6.70 -6.42
N ALA A 776 16.85 6.43 -7.21
CA ALA A 776 16.05 7.47 -7.86
C ALA A 776 15.36 8.37 -6.82
N ILE A 777 14.71 7.80 -5.80
CA ILE A 777 14.08 8.58 -4.70
C ILE A 777 15.12 9.43 -3.98
N SER A 778 16.30 8.88 -3.70
CA SER A 778 17.41 9.61 -3.08
C SER A 778 17.86 10.80 -3.95
N GLU A 779 18.05 10.60 -5.26
CA GLU A 779 18.43 11.70 -6.16
C GLU A 779 17.35 12.78 -6.22
N MET A 780 16.07 12.38 -6.28
CA MET A 780 14.94 13.30 -6.26
C MET A 780 14.93 14.14 -4.96
N PHE A 781 15.11 13.51 -3.80
CA PHE A 781 15.15 14.21 -2.50
C PHE A 781 16.36 15.13 -2.35
N ALA A 782 17.48 14.82 -2.99
CA ALA A 782 18.67 15.67 -3.06
C ALA A 782 18.53 16.84 -4.05
N GLY A 783 17.31 17.18 -4.51
CA GLY A 783 17.09 18.26 -5.48
C GLY A 783 17.41 17.87 -6.93
N GLY A 784 17.42 16.57 -7.25
CA GLY A 784 17.45 16.06 -8.61
C GLY A 784 16.09 16.17 -9.33
N PRO A 785 15.99 15.65 -10.56
CA PRO A 785 14.76 15.65 -11.34
C PRO A 785 13.59 15.02 -10.58
N ILE A 786 12.40 15.58 -10.74
CA ILE A 786 11.18 14.98 -10.20
C ILE A 786 10.89 13.73 -11.01
N ILE A 787 10.81 12.60 -10.32
CA ILE A 787 10.36 11.36 -10.93
C ILE A 787 8.87 11.53 -11.14
N GLN A 788 8.45 11.55 -12.41
CA GLN A 788 7.07 11.26 -12.73
C GLN A 788 6.84 9.80 -12.36
N CYS A 789 6.49 9.57 -11.09
CA CYS A 789 5.76 8.37 -10.77
C CYS A 789 4.50 8.48 -11.63
N GLU A 790 4.43 7.68 -12.69
CA GLU A 790 3.19 7.45 -13.43
C GLU A 790 2.21 6.84 -12.43
N PHE A 791 1.61 7.70 -11.62
CA PHE A 791 0.44 7.38 -10.86
C PHE A 791 -0.64 7.27 -11.92
N PRO A 792 -1.27 6.10 -12.11
CA PRO A 792 -2.44 6.03 -12.96
C PRO A 792 -3.40 7.10 -12.45
N ASP A 793 -3.72 8.08 -13.30
CA ASP A 793 -4.72 9.09 -13.00
C ASP A 793 -5.99 8.34 -12.57
N GLY A 794 -6.40 8.61 -11.32
CA GLY A 794 -7.46 7.87 -10.63
C GLY A 794 -8.85 8.21 -11.11
#